data_AF-A0A0D9AG05-F1
#
_entry.id   AF-A0A0D9AG05-F1
#
_cell.length_a   1.000
_cell.length_b   1.000
_cell.length_c   1.000
_cell.angle_alpha   90.00
_cell.angle_beta   90.00
_cell.angle_gamma   90.00
#
_symmetry.space_group_name_H-M   'P 1'
#
loop_
_entity.id
_entity.type
_entity.pdbx_description
1 polymer ?
#
loop_
_entity_poly.entity_id
_entity_poly.type
_entity_poly.pdbx_seq_one_letter_code
_entity_poly.pdbx_strand_id
1 'polypeptide(L)'
;MIEQTLKQTFGYDGFRPGQEQAIRAVVAGRSAAAIFPTGSGKSLCYQLPALLLPHLTLVVSPLLALMQDQLAFLHRHGIAAGSIDSAQSREQTSATMARAKSGELKILMISVERLKNERFRNFISQVPISLLVVDEAHCISEWGHNFRPDYLKLPEYQRQFNIPQTLLLTATATPPVIADMQAKFSIGADDVVTTGFYRPNLNLLVEPVSGFNKQRRLVEWLADKGGQPTIVYVTQQKTAEQVAEHLAQRGFPASAYHAGMNHEVREAIQRRFMAGELNCIVATIAFGMGIDKADIRNVVHYDLPKSIENYSQEIGRAGRDGQASDCLVLANRDSLSVLQNFVYGDTPEREGIRCVLDELLQAGADGQWELMLSQLSDQSNIRQLPLKTLLVQLELRGIIAPRFAYFAEYRYKYLLEPEALVAKFEGERRQFVEAIVHSSARARTWCTLDFDALYQQHGADRARVVKALEYFQEKGWIELESKQMTEVYALLDGGFDAEALSAELHAYFRQHEASEITRIDNMLALFESAECLSQRLAAYFGDHQAPQRCGHCSVCGGQVAQLPDPPALAPLAEIDVEGRCADFSQRYQQLKGGAPSVECLTRFLCGISVPVFTKLKARQIPGFASLEAYPYGEVRARLAP
;
A
#
# COMPACT_ATOMS: atom_id res chain seq x y z
N MET A 1 -27.64 17.15 -20.96
CA MET A 1 -27.80 16.73 -19.54
C MET A 1 -26.44 16.72 -18.86
N ILE A 2 -25.43 16.03 -19.42
CA ILE A 2 -24.08 15.95 -18.86
C ILE A 2 -23.45 17.34 -18.61
N GLU A 3 -23.41 18.20 -19.63
CA GLU A 3 -22.82 19.55 -19.59
C GLU A 3 -23.61 20.48 -18.66
N GLN A 4 -24.93 20.29 -18.60
CA GLN A 4 -25.80 21.04 -17.71
C GLN A 4 -25.49 20.70 -16.24
N THR A 5 -25.37 19.42 -15.90
CA THR A 5 -25.00 18.96 -14.55
C THR A 5 -23.59 19.40 -14.17
N LEU A 6 -22.64 19.36 -15.12
CA LEU A 6 -21.29 19.88 -14.93
C LEU A 6 -21.32 21.32 -14.43
N LYS A 7 -22.04 22.19 -15.14
CA LYS A 7 -22.13 23.62 -14.83
C LYS A 7 -22.94 23.89 -13.56
N GLN A 8 -24.08 23.23 -13.39
CA GLN A 8 -24.99 23.49 -12.26
C GLN A 8 -24.44 22.97 -10.93
N THR A 9 -23.81 21.79 -10.91
CA THR A 9 -23.33 21.19 -9.66
C THR A 9 -21.90 21.59 -9.36
N PHE A 10 -20.99 21.56 -10.34
CA PHE A 10 -19.55 21.77 -10.12
C PHE A 10 -19.05 23.15 -10.56
N GLY A 11 -19.86 23.94 -11.26
CA GLY A 11 -19.47 25.28 -11.71
C GLY A 11 -18.45 25.31 -12.83
N TYR A 12 -18.16 24.17 -13.49
CA TYR A 12 -17.19 24.12 -14.59
C TYR A 12 -17.86 24.43 -15.93
N ASP A 13 -17.23 25.27 -16.75
CA ASP A 13 -17.73 25.64 -18.09
C ASP A 13 -17.40 24.60 -19.18
N GLY A 14 -16.49 23.67 -18.91
CA GLY A 14 -16.08 22.64 -19.87
C GLY A 14 -15.25 21.53 -19.26
N PHE A 15 -15.01 20.49 -20.05
CA PHE A 15 -14.21 19.33 -19.66
C PHE A 15 -12.72 19.54 -19.92
N ARG A 16 -11.89 18.94 -19.08
CA ARG A 16 -10.47 18.72 -19.39
C ARG A 16 -10.33 17.58 -20.42
N PRO A 17 -9.20 17.50 -21.14
CA PRO A 17 -8.97 16.43 -22.11
C PRO A 17 -9.26 15.03 -21.54
N GLY A 18 -9.92 14.19 -22.32
CA GLY A 18 -10.29 12.82 -21.97
C GLY A 18 -11.50 12.66 -21.02
N GLN A 19 -11.81 13.64 -20.16
CA GLN A 19 -12.89 13.51 -19.17
C GLN A 19 -14.24 13.24 -19.83
N GLU A 20 -14.58 14.01 -20.86
CA GLU A 20 -15.87 13.90 -21.54
C GLU A 20 -16.09 12.51 -22.16
N GLN A 21 -15.05 11.95 -22.80
CA GLN A 21 -15.11 10.63 -23.42
C GLN A 21 -15.39 9.53 -22.38
N ALA A 22 -14.65 9.55 -21.27
CA ALA A 22 -14.84 8.57 -20.19
C ALA A 22 -16.24 8.70 -19.54
N ILE A 23 -16.68 9.93 -19.28
CA ILE A 23 -18.00 10.22 -18.71
C ILE A 23 -19.12 9.74 -19.64
N ARG A 24 -19.03 10.02 -20.95
CA ARG A 24 -20.04 9.61 -21.93
C ARG A 24 -20.13 8.09 -22.05
N ALA A 25 -19.01 7.36 -21.99
CA ALA A 25 -19.02 5.90 -22.00
C ALA A 25 -19.80 5.34 -20.80
N VAL A 26 -19.50 5.83 -19.60
CA VAL A 26 -20.17 5.39 -18.36
C VAL A 26 -21.65 5.79 -18.30
N VAL A 27 -22.01 6.99 -18.77
CA VAL A 27 -23.42 7.40 -18.85
C VAL A 27 -24.19 6.57 -19.87
N ALA A 28 -23.53 6.07 -20.91
CA ALA A 28 -24.11 5.17 -21.91
C ALA A 28 -24.21 3.71 -21.44
N GLY A 29 -23.87 3.39 -20.19
CA GLY A 29 -23.95 2.03 -19.65
C GLY A 29 -22.76 1.14 -20.00
N ARG A 30 -21.63 1.71 -20.45
CA ARG A 30 -20.42 0.96 -20.80
C ARG A 30 -19.33 1.13 -19.75
N SER A 31 -18.61 0.04 -19.49
CA SER A 31 -17.38 0.09 -18.69
C SER A 31 -16.29 0.88 -19.43
N ALA A 32 -15.47 1.62 -18.69
CA ALA A 32 -14.43 2.48 -19.26
C ALA A 32 -13.18 2.50 -18.38
N ALA A 33 -12.03 2.85 -18.97
CA ALA A 33 -10.79 3.11 -18.25
C ALA A 33 -10.29 4.52 -18.57
N ALA A 34 -9.99 5.30 -17.54
CA ALA A 34 -9.41 6.64 -17.67
C ALA A 34 -8.00 6.64 -17.07
N ILE A 35 -7.01 6.71 -17.95
CA ILE A 35 -5.58 6.76 -17.62
C ILE A 35 -5.09 8.19 -17.83
N PHE A 36 -5.26 9.01 -16.79
CA PHE A 36 -4.93 10.44 -16.84
C PHE A 36 -3.84 10.78 -15.82
N PRO A 37 -2.84 11.62 -16.16
CA PRO A 37 -1.80 11.98 -15.23
C PRO A 37 -2.36 12.68 -13.98
N THR A 38 -1.56 12.75 -12.92
CA THR A 38 -1.91 13.42 -11.66
C THR A 38 -2.35 14.88 -11.90
N GLY A 39 -3.36 15.32 -11.15
CA GLY A 39 -3.92 16.67 -11.27
C GLY A 39 -4.91 16.87 -12.43
N SER A 40 -5.16 15.87 -13.29
CA SER A 40 -6.07 16.00 -14.46
C SER A 40 -7.57 15.96 -14.13
N GLY A 41 -7.94 15.86 -12.84
CA GLY A 41 -9.35 15.81 -12.42
C GLY A 41 -10.03 14.47 -12.69
N LYS A 42 -9.34 13.34 -12.46
CA LYS A 42 -9.90 11.98 -12.63
C LYS A 42 -11.20 11.77 -11.86
N SER A 43 -11.32 12.34 -10.66
CA SER A 43 -12.50 12.14 -9.82
C SER A 43 -13.80 12.58 -10.49
N LEU A 44 -13.77 13.65 -11.29
CA LEU A 44 -14.95 14.12 -12.01
C LEU A 44 -15.56 13.04 -12.92
N CYS A 45 -14.72 12.11 -13.41
CA CYS A 45 -15.14 11.02 -14.29
C CYS A 45 -16.10 10.03 -13.63
N TYR A 46 -16.11 9.93 -12.29
CA TYR A 46 -17.13 9.16 -11.58
C TYR A 46 -18.14 10.04 -10.86
N GLN A 47 -17.73 11.22 -10.38
CA GLN A 47 -18.60 12.11 -9.58
C GLN A 47 -19.77 12.63 -10.40
N LEU A 48 -19.54 12.98 -11.68
CA LEU A 48 -20.61 13.46 -12.54
C LEU A 48 -21.55 12.31 -12.95
N PRO A 49 -21.08 11.15 -13.47
CA PRO A 49 -21.96 10.02 -13.75
C PRO A 49 -22.76 9.54 -12.54
N ALA A 50 -22.20 9.59 -11.32
CA ALA A 50 -22.91 9.21 -10.11
C ALA A 50 -24.22 10.01 -9.90
N LEU A 51 -24.29 11.25 -10.39
CA LEU A 51 -25.50 12.08 -10.31
C LEU A 51 -26.51 11.77 -11.41
N LEU A 52 -26.06 11.21 -12.53
CA LEU A 52 -26.89 10.90 -13.70
C LEU A 52 -27.43 9.47 -13.68
N LEU A 53 -26.71 8.56 -13.04
CA LEU A 53 -27.10 7.17 -12.92
C LEU A 53 -28.14 6.99 -11.80
N PRO A 54 -29.09 6.05 -11.94
CA PRO A 54 -30.23 5.93 -11.03
C PRO A 54 -29.83 5.48 -9.61
N HIS A 55 -28.85 4.59 -9.48
CA HIS A 55 -28.52 3.94 -8.21
C HIS A 55 -27.17 4.41 -7.64
N LEU A 56 -26.63 3.65 -6.68
CA LEU A 56 -25.40 3.96 -5.98
C LEU A 56 -24.17 3.82 -6.90
N THR A 57 -23.18 4.69 -6.72
CA THR A 57 -21.81 4.50 -7.23
C THR A 57 -20.92 4.02 -6.09
N LEU A 58 -20.36 2.82 -6.22
CA LEU A 58 -19.43 2.24 -5.25
C LEU A 58 -17.99 2.55 -5.68
N VAL A 59 -17.25 3.30 -4.87
CA VAL A 59 -15.87 3.69 -5.15
C VAL A 59 -14.91 2.92 -4.26
N VAL A 60 -14.08 2.07 -4.85
CA VAL A 60 -12.99 1.37 -4.17
C VAL A 60 -11.72 2.19 -4.33
N SER A 61 -11.11 2.62 -3.23
CA SER A 61 -9.86 3.40 -3.23
C SER A 61 -8.92 2.90 -2.12
N PRO A 62 -7.59 2.88 -2.32
CA PRO A 62 -6.66 2.32 -1.34
C PRO A 62 -6.31 3.28 -0.19
N LEU A 63 -6.81 4.52 -0.22
CA LEU A 63 -6.24 5.62 0.55
C LEU A 63 -7.30 6.35 1.37
N LEU A 64 -7.29 6.12 2.68
CA LEU A 64 -8.24 6.74 3.61
C LEU A 64 -8.20 8.27 3.59
N ALA A 65 -7.00 8.87 3.56
CA ALA A 65 -6.84 10.33 3.50
C ALA A 65 -7.46 10.91 2.22
N LEU A 66 -7.25 10.24 1.07
CA LEU A 66 -7.85 10.67 -0.19
C LEU A 66 -9.38 10.55 -0.15
N MET A 67 -9.92 9.48 0.43
CA MET A 67 -11.37 9.33 0.59
C MET A 67 -11.97 10.48 1.41
N GLN A 68 -11.31 10.91 2.50
CA GLN A 68 -11.78 12.03 3.33
C GLN A 68 -11.79 13.35 2.56
N ASP A 69 -10.73 13.65 1.80
CA ASP A 69 -10.67 14.85 0.96
C ASP A 69 -11.75 14.85 -0.13
N GLN A 70 -11.99 13.69 -0.78
CA GLN A 70 -13.05 13.54 -1.77
C GLN A 70 -14.44 13.72 -1.15
N LEU A 71 -14.70 13.17 0.05
CA LEU A 71 -15.96 13.36 0.76
C LEU A 71 -16.19 14.83 1.10
N ALA A 72 -15.17 15.52 1.62
CA ALA A 72 -15.27 16.93 1.93
C ALA A 72 -15.53 17.78 0.66
N PHE A 73 -14.97 17.39 -0.49
CA PHE A 73 -15.30 18.01 -1.78
C PHE A 73 -16.75 17.74 -2.20
N LEU A 74 -17.22 16.50 -2.11
CA LEU A 74 -18.58 16.10 -2.48
C LEU A 74 -19.64 16.81 -1.62
N HIS A 75 -19.44 16.87 -0.30
CA HIS A 75 -20.36 17.55 0.62
C HIS A 75 -20.44 19.06 0.35
N ARG A 76 -19.31 19.70 -0.01
CA ARG A 76 -19.29 21.11 -0.42
C ARG A 76 -20.12 21.41 -1.66
N HIS A 77 -20.31 20.41 -2.53
CA HIS A 77 -21.17 20.50 -3.72
C HIS A 77 -22.58 19.95 -3.47
N GLY A 78 -22.95 19.68 -2.22
CA GLY A 78 -24.28 19.15 -1.85
C GLY A 78 -24.53 17.71 -2.29
N ILE A 79 -23.48 16.95 -2.61
CA ILE A 79 -23.60 15.57 -3.08
C ILE A 79 -23.63 14.62 -1.88
N ALA A 80 -24.70 13.83 -1.78
CA ALA A 80 -24.85 12.83 -0.73
C ALA A 80 -23.85 11.68 -0.91
N ALA A 81 -22.79 11.70 -0.10
CA ALA A 81 -21.71 10.71 -0.12
C ALA A 81 -21.31 10.26 1.30
N GLY A 82 -20.78 9.05 1.41
CA GLY A 82 -20.23 8.51 2.65
C GLY A 82 -19.05 7.56 2.40
N SER A 83 -18.29 7.24 3.45
CA SER A 83 -17.26 6.19 3.43
C SER A 83 -17.60 5.07 4.39
N ILE A 84 -17.03 3.89 4.14
CA ILE A 84 -16.82 2.84 5.15
C ILE A 84 -15.33 2.58 5.23
N ASP A 85 -14.75 2.89 6.38
CA ASP A 85 -13.32 2.76 6.64
C ASP A 85 -13.05 2.29 8.07
N SER A 86 -11.77 2.08 8.40
CA SER A 86 -11.38 1.55 9.70
C SER A 86 -11.38 2.54 10.85
N ALA A 87 -11.55 3.84 10.59
CA ALA A 87 -11.58 4.86 11.62
C ALA A 87 -13.00 5.10 12.18
N GLN A 88 -14.04 4.61 11.50
CA GLN A 88 -15.43 4.83 11.87
C GLN A 88 -15.90 3.93 13.02
N SER A 89 -16.76 4.48 13.89
CA SER A 89 -17.50 3.71 14.88
C SER A 89 -18.54 2.81 14.22
N ARG A 90 -19.06 1.85 14.98
CA ARG A 90 -20.10 0.92 14.51
C ARG A 90 -21.41 1.65 14.19
N GLU A 91 -21.74 2.67 14.96
CA GLU A 91 -22.92 3.54 14.80
C GLU A 91 -22.80 4.34 13.52
N GLN A 92 -21.62 4.94 13.27
CA GLN A 92 -21.32 5.67 12.05
C GLN A 92 -21.42 4.76 10.83
N THR A 93 -20.80 3.57 10.89
CA THR A 93 -20.87 2.57 9.83
C THR A 93 -22.32 2.15 9.57
N SER A 94 -23.09 1.86 10.63
CA SER A 94 -24.49 1.45 10.52
C SER A 94 -25.38 2.55 9.93
N ALA A 95 -25.14 3.82 10.30
CA ALA A 95 -25.85 4.97 9.75
C ALA A 95 -25.54 5.13 8.25
N THR A 96 -24.28 5.05 7.85
CA THR A 96 -23.87 5.09 6.43
C THR A 96 -24.51 3.95 5.63
N MET A 97 -24.51 2.72 6.17
CA MET A 97 -25.16 1.57 5.53
C MET A 97 -26.67 1.77 5.37
N ALA A 98 -27.35 2.34 6.38
CA ALA A 98 -28.78 2.64 6.30
C ALA A 98 -29.09 3.67 5.20
N ARG A 99 -28.27 4.72 5.08
CA ARG A 99 -28.40 5.77 4.04
C ARG A 99 -28.11 5.24 2.63
N ALA A 100 -27.16 4.32 2.50
CA ALA A 100 -26.94 3.61 1.23
C ALA A 100 -28.14 2.73 0.87
N LYS A 101 -28.70 1.99 1.83
CA LYS A 101 -29.86 1.11 1.61
C LYS A 101 -31.14 1.88 1.25
N SER A 102 -31.34 3.07 1.82
CA SER A 102 -32.49 3.92 1.50
C SER A 102 -32.39 4.61 0.15
N GLY A 103 -31.22 4.54 -0.53
CA GLY A 103 -30.96 5.24 -1.78
C GLY A 103 -30.65 6.73 -1.61
N GLU A 104 -30.43 7.20 -0.38
CA GLU A 104 -30.04 8.58 -0.10
C GLU A 104 -28.63 8.89 -0.63
N LEU A 105 -27.70 7.93 -0.50
CA LEU A 105 -26.34 8.10 -0.98
C LEU A 105 -26.23 7.89 -2.49
N LYS A 106 -25.57 8.83 -3.18
CA LYS A 106 -25.17 8.68 -4.57
C LYS A 106 -23.79 8.06 -4.72
N ILE A 107 -22.90 8.29 -3.75
CA ILE A 107 -21.54 7.77 -3.75
C ILE A 107 -21.23 7.12 -2.39
N LEU A 108 -20.74 5.88 -2.41
CA LEU A 108 -20.20 5.19 -1.24
C LEU A 108 -18.74 4.83 -1.53
N MET A 109 -17.82 5.37 -0.73
CA MET A 109 -16.39 5.05 -0.83
C MET A 109 -16.02 3.94 0.16
N ILE A 110 -15.18 3.00 -0.23
CA ILE A 110 -14.72 1.91 0.64
C ILE A 110 -13.26 1.54 0.34
N SER A 111 -12.51 1.14 1.37
CA SER A 111 -11.19 0.56 1.17
C SER A 111 -11.30 -0.89 0.67
N VAL A 112 -10.32 -1.35 -0.11
CA VAL A 112 -10.33 -2.73 -0.63
C VAL A 112 -10.31 -3.76 0.51
N GLU A 113 -9.61 -3.46 1.60
CA GLU A 113 -9.51 -4.32 2.79
C GLU A 113 -10.86 -4.44 3.52
N ARG A 114 -11.66 -3.36 3.54
CA ARG A 114 -13.02 -3.36 4.12
C ARG A 114 -14.02 -4.05 3.21
N LEU A 115 -13.84 -3.99 1.89
CA LEU A 115 -14.69 -4.68 0.93
C LEU A 115 -14.68 -6.21 1.12
N LYS A 116 -13.57 -6.79 1.59
CA LYS A 116 -13.48 -8.24 1.88
C LYS A 116 -14.46 -8.72 2.97
N ASN A 117 -14.88 -7.82 3.86
CA ASN A 117 -15.69 -8.16 5.02
C ASN A 117 -17.05 -8.75 4.60
N GLU A 118 -17.31 -10.01 4.98
CA GLU A 118 -18.54 -10.73 4.61
C GLU A 118 -19.82 -9.98 5.01
N ARG A 119 -19.86 -9.36 6.18
CA ARG A 119 -21.03 -8.57 6.61
C ARG A 119 -21.28 -7.38 5.68
N PHE A 120 -20.22 -6.72 5.22
CA PHE A 120 -20.34 -5.67 4.22
C PHE A 120 -20.80 -6.24 2.87
N ARG A 121 -20.21 -7.35 2.40
CA ARG A 121 -20.58 -8.01 1.13
C ARG A 121 -22.05 -8.46 1.12
N ASN A 122 -22.55 -9.01 2.23
CA ASN A 122 -23.95 -9.40 2.39
C ASN A 122 -24.91 -8.22 2.43
N PHE A 123 -24.44 -7.06 2.90
CA PHE A 123 -25.20 -5.82 2.87
C PHE A 123 -25.25 -5.23 1.47
N ILE A 124 -24.08 -5.07 0.85
CA ILE A 124 -23.93 -4.32 -0.40
C ILE A 124 -24.60 -5.07 -1.56
N SER A 125 -24.67 -6.41 -1.49
CA SER A 125 -25.42 -7.24 -2.44
C SER A 125 -26.94 -6.99 -2.45
N GLN A 126 -27.48 -6.35 -1.41
CA GLN A 126 -28.89 -5.96 -1.32
C GLN A 126 -29.14 -4.52 -1.81
N VAL A 127 -28.10 -3.79 -2.16
CA VAL A 127 -28.19 -2.39 -2.61
C VAL A 127 -28.04 -2.36 -4.12
N PRO A 128 -28.94 -1.72 -4.87
CA PRO A 128 -28.75 -1.55 -6.31
C PRO A 128 -27.58 -0.60 -6.58
N ILE A 129 -26.67 -1.00 -7.46
CA ILE A 129 -25.45 -0.26 -7.80
C ILE A 129 -25.42 -0.04 -9.30
N SER A 130 -25.19 1.21 -9.72
CA SER A 130 -25.10 1.55 -11.14
C SER A 130 -23.67 1.56 -11.67
N LEU A 131 -22.67 1.72 -10.80
CA LEU A 131 -21.28 1.86 -11.21
C LEU A 131 -20.34 1.39 -10.10
N LEU A 132 -19.41 0.51 -10.46
CA LEU A 132 -18.20 0.24 -9.68
C LEU A 132 -17.10 1.18 -10.16
N VAL A 133 -16.47 1.91 -9.27
CA VAL A 133 -15.29 2.73 -9.57
C VAL A 133 -14.11 2.09 -8.87
N VAL A 134 -13.05 1.82 -9.62
CA VAL A 134 -11.79 1.35 -9.04
C VAL A 134 -10.75 2.43 -9.23
N ASP A 135 -10.40 3.08 -8.13
CA ASP A 135 -9.33 4.07 -8.07
C ASP A 135 -7.97 3.38 -7.91
N GLU A 136 -6.91 4.00 -8.42
CA GLU A 136 -5.58 3.38 -8.57
C GLU A 136 -5.64 1.97 -9.22
N ALA A 137 -6.44 1.85 -10.29
CA ALA A 137 -6.76 0.57 -10.95
C ALA A 137 -5.55 -0.22 -11.45
N HIS A 138 -4.37 0.41 -11.59
CA HIS A 138 -3.12 -0.31 -11.87
C HIS A 138 -2.80 -1.39 -10.82
N CYS A 139 -3.33 -1.27 -9.60
CA CYS A 139 -3.17 -2.26 -8.52
C CYS A 139 -3.85 -3.61 -8.84
N ILE A 140 -4.78 -3.64 -9.80
CA ILE A 140 -5.48 -4.86 -10.26
C ILE A 140 -4.56 -5.73 -11.12
N SER A 141 -3.50 -5.15 -11.69
CA SER A 141 -2.56 -5.87 -12.51
C SER A 141 -1.37 -6.34 -11.69
N GLU A 142 -1.04 -7.63 -11.79
CA GLU A 142 0.23 -8.18 -11.28
C GLU A 142 1.42 -7.52 -11.99
N TRP A 143 1.20 -6.99 -13.20
CA TRP A 143 2.15 -6.17 -13.96
C TRP A 143 2.16 -4.69 -13.54
N GLY A 144 1.47 -4.31 -12.45
CA GLY A 144 1.49 -2.96 -11.88
C GLY A 144 2.56 -2.74 -10.79
N HIS A 145 3.02 -1.50 -10.64
CA HIS A 145 4.12 -1.04 -9.76
C HIS A 145 3.78 -0.92 -8.26
N ASN A 146 2.51 -1.13 -7.89
CA ASN A 146 2.02 -1.14 -6.51
C ASN A 146 0.93 -2.20 -6.36
N PHE A 147 1.25 -3.42 -6.77
CA PHE A 147 0.32 -4.54 -6.71
C PHE A 147 -0.29 -4.70 -5.31
N ARG A 148 -1.63 -4.78 -5.24
CA ARG A 148 -2.38 -5.03 -4.01
C ARG A 148 -3.23 -6.28 -4.22
N PRO A 149 -2.95 -7.39 -3.51
CA PRO A 149 -3.63 -8.65 -3.74
C PRO A 149 -5.17 -8.53 -3.74
N ASP A 150 -5.75 -7.80 -2.79
CA ASP A 150 -7.20 -7.68 -2.69
C ASP A 150 -7.87 -7.01 -3.91
N TYR A 151 -7.14 -6.25 -4.74
CA TYR A 151 -7.67 -5.70 -5.99
C TYR A 151 -7.94 -6.77 -7.06
N LEU A 152 -7.27 -7.93 -6.99
CA LEU A 152 -7.51 -9.04 -7.93
C LEU A 152 -8.93 -9.61 -7.81
N LYS A 153 -9.59 -9.42 -6.67
CA LYS A 153 -10.95 -9.91 -6.40
C LYS A 153 -12.06 -9.00 -6.93
N LEU A 154 -11.72 -7.76 -7.32
CA LEU A 154 -12.72 -6.77 -7.78
C LEU A 154 -13.54 -7.20 -9.01
N PRO A 155 -12.97 -7.86 -10.04
CA PRO A 155 -13.75 -8.39 -11.15
C PRO A 155 -14.79 -9.44 -10.72
N GLU A 156 -14.46 -10.28 -9.73
CA GLU A 156 -15.40 -11.25 -9.17
C GLU A 156 -16.50 -10.55 -8.38
N TYR A 157 -16.15 -9.59 -7.53
CA TYR A 157 -17.12 -8.82 -6.75
C TYR A 157 -18.07 -8.00 -7.63
N GLN A 158 -17.59 -7.45 -8.74
CA GLN A 158 -18.44 -6.78 -9.73
C GLN A 158 -19.56 -7.72 -10.23
N ARG A 159 -19.20 -8.97 -10.60
CA ARG A 159 -20.16 -9.99 -11.03
C ARG A 159 -21.07 -10.43 -9.88
N GLN A 160 -20.50 -10.71 -8.71
CA GLN A 160 -21.24 -11.16 -7.52
C GLN A 160 -22.31 -10.15 -7.07
N PHE A 161 -22.02 -8.85 -7.18
CA PHE A 161 -22.94 -7.78 -6.81
C PHE A 161 -23.84 -7.32 -7.97
N ASN A 162 -23.79 -7.99 -9.12
CA ASN A 162 -24.56 -7.64 -10.33
C ASN A 162 -24.37 -6.18 -10.76
N ILE A 163 -23.15 -5.66 -10.66
CA ILE A 163 -22.85 -4.27 -11.03
C ILE A 163 -22.67 -4.22 -12.56
N PRO A 164 -23.49 -3.44 -13.29
CA PRO A 164 -23.56 -3.52 -14.75
C PRO A 164 -22.32 -2.97 -15.45
N GLN A 165 -21.62 -2.02 -14.85
CA GLN A 165 -20.48 -1.34 -15.46
C GLN A 165 -19.42 -0.92 -14.43
N THR A 166 -18.19 -0.81 -14.91
CA THR A 166 -17.03 -0.41 -14.12
C THR A 166 -16.29 0.76 -14.75
N LEU A 167 -15.84 1.70 -13.94
CA LEU A 167 -14.90 2.75 -14.32
C LEU A 167 -13.57 2.54 -13.60
N LEU A 168 -12.51 2.30 -14.38
CA LEU A 168 -11.14 2.17 -13.87
C LEU A 168 -10.42 3.51 -13.97
N LEU A 169 -9.81 3.96 -12.87
CA LEU A 169 -9.08 5.23 -12.81
C LEU A 169 -7.65 4.96 -12.36
N THR A 170 -6.67 5.46 -13.12
CA THR A 170 -5.27 5.39 -12.70
C THR A 170 -4.47 6.55 -13.29
N ALA A 171 -3.39 6.93 -12.60
CA ALA A 171 -2.45 7.93 -13.12
C ALA A 171 -1.38 7.34 -14.04
N THR A 172 -0.97 6.12 -13.75
CA THR A 172 0.18 5.45 -14.37
C THR A 172 -0.23 4.03 -14.72
N ALA A 173 -0.20 3.71 -16.01
CA ALA A 173 -0.43 2.36 -16.51
C ALA A 173 0.30 2.18 -17.84
N THR A 174 1.10 1.12 -17.96
CA THR A 174 1.77 0.74 -19.20
C THR A 174 0.78 0.00 -20.12
N PRO A 175 1.05 -0.12 -21.42
CA PRO A 175 0.17 -0.85 -22.34
C PRO A 175 -0.19 -2.28 -21.89
N PRO A 176 0.74 -3.11 -21.33
CA PRO A 176 0.38 -4.41 -20.78
C PRO A 176 -0.60 -4.34 -19.59
N VAL A 177 -0.43 -3.36 -18.69
CA VAL A 177 -1.33 -3.13 -17.55
C VAL A 177 -2.71 -2.71 -18.04
N ILE A 178 -2.79 -1.86 -19.06
CA ILE A 178 -4.06 -1.45 -19.68
C ILE A 178 -4.77 -2.67 -20.27
N ALA A 179 -4.07 -3.51 -21.04
CA ALA A 179 -4.65 -4.70 -21.64
C ALA A 179 -5.18 -5.69 -20.60
N ASP A 180 -4.45 -5.90 -19.50
CA ASP A 180 -4.87 -6.76 -18.38
C ASP A 180 -6.14 -6.20 -17.68
N MET A 181 -6.16 -4.89 -17.41
CA MET A 181 -7.35 -4.21 -16.86
C MET A 181 -8.57 -4.33 -17.80
N GLN A 182 -8.38 -4.16 -19.11
CA GLN A 182 -9.44 -4.31 -20.11
C GLN A 182 -10.01 -5.72 -20.12
N ALA A 183 -9.15 -6.74 -20.12
CA ALA A 183 -9.56 -8.13 -20.12
C ALA A 183 -10.37 -8.48 -18.86
N LYS A 184 -9.90 -8.06 -17.69
CA LYS A 184 -10.54 -8.35 -16.39
C LYS A 184 -11.94 -7.74 -16.25
N PHE A 185 -12.17 -6.54 -16.77
CA PHE A 185 -13.46 -5.83 -16.66
C PHE A 185 -14.26 -5.74 -17.97
N SER A 186 -13.81 -6.44 -19.02
CA SER A 186 -14.44 -6.45 -20.34
C SER A 186 -14.65 -5.04 -20.92
N ILE A 187 -13.62 -4.20 -20.84
CA ILE A 187 -13.64 -2.81 -21.34
C ILE A 187 -13.26 -2.81 -22.82
N GLY A 188 -14.12 -2.23 -23.67
CA GLY A 188 -13.86 -2.08 -25.10
C GLY A 188 -12.64 -1.18 -25.37
N ALA A 189 -11.94 -1.41 -26.47
CA ALA A 189 -10.76 -0.62 -26.84
C ALA A 189 -11.05 0.89 -26.97
N ASP A 190 -12.22 1.24 -27.50
CA ASP A 190 -12.65 2.64 -27.69
C ASP A 190 -13.08 3.34 -26.38
N ASP A 191 -13.33 2.56 -25.32
CA ASP A 191 -13.69 3.05 -23.98
C ASP A 191 -12.46 3.12 -23.03
N VAL A 192 -11.25 2.91 -23.57
CA VAL A 192 -9.99 3.24 -22.89
C VAL A 192 -9.54 4.63 -23.32
N VAL A 193 -9.55 5.55 -22.36
CA VAL A 193 -9.16 6.94 -22.58
C VAL A 193 -7.82 7.18 -21.92
N THR A 194 -6.79 7.36 -22.75
CA THR A 194 -5.47 7.81 -22.35
C THR A 194 -5.31 9.28 -22.73
N THR A 195 -4.75 10.08 -21.83
CA THR A 195 -4.29 11.43 -22.15
C THR A 195 -2.77 11.44 -22.17
N GLY A 196 -2.17 12.38 -22.92
CA GLY A 196 -0.71 12.50 -22.99
C GLY A 196 -0.04 12.53 -21.62
N PHE A 197 1.05 11.76 -21.49
CA PHE A 197 1.90 11.70 -20.30
C PHE A 197 2.95 12.81 -20.31
N TYR A 198 3.26 13.38 -21.48
CA TYR A 198 4.23 14.45 -21.60
C TYR A 198 3.80 15.71 -20.85
N ARG A 199 4.66 16.17 -19.92
CA ARG A 199 4.49 17.41 -19.16
C ARG A 199 5.56 18.42 -19.59
N PRO A 200 5.21 19.44 -20.40
CA PRO A 200 6.19 20.40 -20.91
C PRO A 200 6.79 21.28 -19.82
N ASN A 201 6.15 21.37 -18.66
CA ASN A 201 6.57 22.21 -17.55
C ASN A 201 7.51 21.50 -16.54
N LEU A 202 7.83 20.22 -16.74
CA LEU A 202 8.71 19.46 -15.86
C LEU A 202 10.10 19.27 -16.50
N ASN A 203 11.12 19.85 -15.87
CA ASN A 203 12.51 19.65 -16.27
C ASN A 203 13.04 18.36 -15.64
N LEU A 204 13.29 17.34 -16.45
CA LEU A 204 13.81 16.05 -15.97
C LEU A 204 15.33 16.07 -15.95
N LEU A 205 15.92 16.09 -14.75
CA LEU A 205 17.35 16.22 -14.53
C LEU A 205 17.88 14.94 -13.89
N VAL A 206 18.88 14.32 -14.50
CA VAL A 206 19.61 13.18 -13.91
C VAL A 206 21.05 13.62 -13.71
N GLU A 207 21.49 13.60 -12.46
CA GLU A 207 22.86 13.96 -12.09
C GLU A 207 23.59 12.76 -11.47
N PRO A 208 24.69 12.30 -12.08
CA PRO A 208 25.49 11.22 -11.53
C PRO A 208 26.29 11.69 -10.31
N VAL A 209 26.03 11.11 -9.14
CA VAL A 209 26.64 11.53 -7.87
C VAL A 209 26.99 10.32 -7.01
N SER A 210 28.26 10.15 -6.66
CA SER A 210 28.67 9.08 -5.73
C SER A 210 27.98 9.24 -4.37
N GLY A 211 27.71 8.15 -3.67
CA GLY A 211 26.95 8.15 -2.42
C GLY A 211 27.53 9.07 -1.36
N PHE A 212 28.87 9.13 -1.27
CA PHE A 212 29.59 10.04 -0.38
C PHE A 212 29.29 11.52 -0.63
N ASN A 213 29.01 11.91 -1.89
CA ASN A 213 28.79 13.30 -2.28
C ASN A 213 27.31 13.72 -2.28
N LYS A 214 26.36 12.78 -2.16
CA LYS A 214 24.92 13.06 -2.29
C LYS A 214 24.42 14.15 -1.33
N GLN A 215 24.78 14.08 -0.05
CA GLN A 215 24.35 15.08 0.95
C GLN A 215 24.83 16.49 0.60
N ARG A 216 26.13 16.61 0.29
CA ARG A 216 26.73 17.89 -0.12
C ARG A 216 26.05 18.42 -1.38
N ARG A 217 25.86 17.57 -2.38
CA ARG A 217 25.29 17.98 -3.65
C ARG A 217 23.83 18.43 -3.53
N LEU A 218 23.04 17.75 -2.69
CA LEU A 218 21.66 18.16 -2.40
C LEU A 218 21.61 19.58 -1.81
N VAL A 219 22.48 19.88 -0.85
CA VAL A 219 22.57 21.22 -0.24
C VAL A 219 22.96 22.28 -1.27
N GLU A 220 23.97 22.00 -2.09
CA GLU A 220 24.41 22.89 -3.17
C GLU A 220 23.27 23.16 -4.17
N TRP A 221 22.50 22.12 -4.53
CA TRP A 221 21.39 22.28 -5.46
C TRP A 221 20.22 23.09 -4.88
N LEU A 222 19.91 22.90 -3.58
CA LEU A 222 18.82 23.60 -2.91
C LEU A 222 19.14 25.07 -2.61
N ALA A 223 20.42 25.43 -2.47
CA ALA A 223 20.85 26.81 -2.22
C ALA A 223 20.31 27.78 -3.27
N ASP A 224 20.31 27.37 -4.54
CA ASP A 224 19.86 28.20 -5.65
C ASP A 224 18.33 28.25 -5.81
N LYS A 225 17.57 27.49 -4.99
CA LYS A 225 16.10 27.39 -5.10
C LYS A 225 15.34 28.37 -4.23
N GLY A 226 16.02 29.17 -3.41
CA GLY A 226 15.39 30.27 -2.66
C GLY A 226 14.22 29.85 -1.75
N GLY A 227 14.26 28.62 -1.20
CA GLY A 227 13.22 28.11 -0.31
C GLY A 227 11.92 27.72 -0.99
N GLN A 228 11.93 27.48 -2.31
CA GLN A 228 10.79 26.95 -3.06
C GLN A 228 10.26 25.61 -2.49
N PRO A 229 8.95 25.34 -2.58
CA PRO A 229 8.36 24.07 -2.14
C PRO A 229 9.01 22.84 -2.81
N THR A 230 9.56 21.97 -1.98
CA THR A 230 10.45 20.88 -2.35
C THR A 230 10.07 19.58 -1.64
N ILE A 231 10.07 18.48 -2.38
CA ILE A 231 9.99 17.12 -1.84
C ILE A 231 11.29 16.39 -2.17
N VAL A 232 11.93 15.78 -1.17
CA VAL A 232 13.12 14.95 -1.32
C VAL A 232 12.74 13.49 -1.01
N TYR A 233 12.74 12.63 -2.01
CA TYR A 233 12.43 11.21 -1.89
C TYR A 233 13.67 10.38 -1.53
N VAL A 234 13.52 9.54 -0.50
CA VAL A 234 14.50 8.57 -0.02
C VAL A 234 13.86 7.19 0.14
N THR A 235 14.68 6.14 0.18
CA THR A 235 14.17 4.76 0.27
C THR A 235 13.84 4.36 1.72
N GLN A 236 14.69 4.73 2.68
CA GLN A 236 14.59 4.28 4.07
C GLN A 236 14.16 5.39 5.03
N GLN A 237 13.45 5.02 6.09
CA GLN A 237 12.97 5.95 7.14
C GLN A 237 14.13 6.66 7.84
N LYS A 238 15.18 5.90 8.19
CA LYS A 238 16.40 6.43 8.80
C LYS A 238 17.08 7.47 7.91
N THR A 239 17.14 7.24 6.60
CA THR A 239 17.69 8.20 5.64
C THR A 239 16.85 9.49 5.60
N ALA A 240 15.52 9.38 5.74
CA ALA A 240 14.64 10.55 5.75
C ALA A 240 14.94 11.47 6.94
N GLU A 241 15.08 10.87 8.13
CA GLU A 241 15.46 11.58 9.36
C GLU A 241 16.85 12.23 9.23
N GLN A 242 17.85 11.46 8.80
CA GLN A 242 19.23 11.93 8.65
C GLN A 242 19.38 13.08 7.64
N VAL A 243 18.75 12.96 6.48
CA VAL A 243 18.82 14.00 5.44
C VAL A 243 18.04 15.24 5.87
N ALA A 244 16.88 15.10 6.51
CA ALA A 244 16.13 16.25 7.03
C ALA A 244 16.93 17.02 8.10
N GLU A 245 17.55 16.29 9.03
CA GLU A 245 18.41 16.89 10.06
C GLU A 245 19.60 17.62 9.43
N HIS A 246 20.28 16.98 8.47
CA HIS A 246 21.43 17.59 7.78
C HIS A 246 21.04 18.88 7.03
N LEU A 247 19.91 18.88 6.33
CA LEU A 247 19.39 20.08 5.66
C LEU A 247 19.09 21.20 6.66
N ALA A 248 18.45 20.87 7.78
CA ALA A 248 18.13 21.84 8.83
C ALA A 248 19.40 22.48 9.41
N GLN A 249 20.44 21.69 9.68
CA GLN A 249 21.75 22.18 10.16
C GLN A 249 22.44 23.10 9.16
N ARG A 250 22.12 22.99 7.86
CA ARG A 250 22.66 23.83 6.78
C ARG A 250 21.78 25.03 6.44
N GLY A 251 20.75 25.31 7.25
CA GLY A 251 19.88 26.48 7.08
C GLY A 251 18.70 26.25 6.13
N PHE A 252 18.38 25.00 5.77
CA PHE A 252 17.21 24.63 4.98
C PHE A 252 16.17 23.96 5.89
N PRO A 253 15.12 24.65 6.34
CA PRO A 253 14.09 24.06 7.19
C PRO A 253 13.40 22.88 6.49
N ALA A 254 13.75 21.67 6.91
CA ALA A 254 13.22 20.43 6.37
C ALA A 254 12.62 19.57 7.48
N SER A 255 11.63 18.74 7.15
CA SER A 255 11.09 17.74 8.08
C SER A 255 11.03 16.38 7.41
N ALA A 256 11.36 15.34 8.19
CA ALA A 256 11.20 13.97 7.76
C ALA A 256 9.71 13.60 7.72
N TYR A 257 9.32 12.74 6.78
CA TYR A 257 7.98 12.17 6.69
C TYR A 257 8.05 10.69 6.27
N HIS A 258 7.63 9.79 7.14
CA HIS A 258 7.59 8.35 6.85
C HIS A 258 6.51 7.63 7.66
N ALA A 259 6.14 6.43 7.22
CA ALA A 259 5.08 5.63 7.84
C ALA A 259 5.34 5.20 9.30
N GLY A 260 6.59 5.27 9.76
CA GLY A 260 6.95 5.00 11.16
C GLY A 260 6.61 6.11 12.15
N MET A 261 6.24 7.30 11.65
CA MET A 261 5.83 8.42 12.49
C MET A 261 4.37 8.31 12.93
N ASN A 262 4.08 8.80 14.15
CA ASN A 262 2.72 8.92 14.67
C ASN A 262 1.81 9.68 13.69
N HIS A 263 0.54 9.26 13.62
CA HIS A 263 -0.41 9.81 12.66
C HIS A 263 -0.62 11.32 12.84
N GLU A 264 -0.76 11.80 14.09
CA GLU A 264 -0.98 13.23 14.36
C GLU A 264 0.22 14.08 13.91
N VAL A 265 1.44 13.56 14.07
CA VAL A 265 2.67 14.23 13.64
C VAL A 265 2.73 14.34 12.13
N ARG A 266 2.41 13.25 11.41
CA ARG A 266 2.35 13.24 9.94
C ARG A 266 1.33 14.26 9.43
N GLU A 267 0.14 14.27 10.01
CA GLU A 267 -0.93 15.19 9.62
C GLU A 267 -0.51 16.65 9.84
N ALA A 268 0.12 16.97 10.98
CA ALA A 268 0.61 18.31 11.27
C ALA A 268 1.70 18.76 10.27
N ILE A 269 2.66 17.88 9.94
CA ILE A 269 3.71 18.18 8.95
C ILE A 269 3.09 18.42 7.57
N GLN A 270 2.19 17.55 7.12
CA GLN A 270 1.50 17.70 5.85
C GLN A 270 0.74 19.03 5.79
N ARG A 271 -0.02 19.37 6.83
CA ARG A 271 -0.77 20.63 6.91
C ARG A 271 0.12 21.86 6.76
N ARG A 272 1.25 21.90 7.48
CA ARG A 272 2.24 23.00 7.40
C ARG A 272 2.84 23.13 6.00
N PHE A 273 3.12 22.00 5.34
CA PHE A 273 3.62 22.00 3.96
C PHE A 273 2.59 22.48 2.95
N MET A 274 1.34 22.05 3.09
CA MET A 274 0.23 22.53 2.27
C MET A 274 0.02 24.05 2.43
N ALA A 275 0.15 24.56 3.66
CA ALA A 275 0.03 25.98 3.99
C ALA A 275 1.24 26.85 3.57
N GLY A 276 2.36 26.24 3.17
CA GLY A 276 3.60 26.97 2.84
C GLY A 276 4.40 27.45 4.06
N GLU A 277 4.08 26.96 5.26
CA GLU A 277 4.85 27.20 6.50
C GLU A 277 6.10 26.31 6.60
N LEU A 278 6.12 25.22 5.83
CA LEU A 278 7.25 24.32 5.65
C LEU A 278 7.43 24.12 4.14
N ASN A 279 8.61 24.43 3.61
CA ASN A 279 8.86 24.32 2.17
C ASN A 279 9.70 23.11 1.77
N CYS A 280 10.25 22.34 2.71
CA CYS A 280 11.00 21.13 2.38
C CYS A 280 10.53 19.93 3.21
N ILE A 281 10.15 18.86 2.52
CA ILE A 281 9.88 17.56 3.14
C ILE A 281 10.86 16.54 2.59
N VAL A 282 11.49 15.79 3.49
CA VAL A 282 12.27 14.61 3.13
C VAL A 282 11.45 13.37 3.48
N ALA A 283 11.12 12.54 2.50
CA ALA A 283 10.15 11.49 2.71
C ALA A 283 10.47 10.18 2.02
N THR A 284 9.98 9.10 2.61
CA THR A 284 9.78 7.87 1.85
C THR A 284 8.55 7.99 0.96
N ILE A 285 8.29 6.96 0.15
CA ILE A 285 7.07 6.83 -0.68
C ILE A 285 5.75 7.01 0.10
N ALA A 286 5.80 6.96 1.44
CA ALA A 286 4.67 7.27 2.31
C ALA A 286 4.15 8.71 2.14
N PHE A 287 4.99 9.67 1.73
CA PHE A 287 4.56 11.02 1.40
C PHE A 287 4.28 11.13 -0.08
N GLY A 288 3.02 10.93 -0.47
CA GLY A 288 2.71 11.03 -1.87
C GLY A 288 1.23 10.97 -2.16
N MET A 289 0.69 9.76 -2.15
CA MET A 289 -0.68 9.53 -2.58
C MET A 289 -1.67 10.45 -1.83
N GLY A 290 -2.48 11.22 -2.56
CA GLY A 290 -3.44 12.19 -2.00
C GLY A 290 -2.94 13.62 -1.80
N ILE A 291 -1.66 13.93 -1.99
CA ILE A 291 -1.18 15.32 -1.91
C ILE A 291 -1.62 16.10 -3.15
N ASP A 292 -2.29 17.24 -2.92
CA ASP A 292 -2.73 18.17 -3.96
C ASP A 292 -2.27 19.61 -3.71
N LYS A 293 -0.95 19.79 -3.62
CA LYS A 293 -0.32 21.11 -3.60
C LYS A 293 0.03 21.51 -5.05
N ALA A 294 -0.56 22.60 -5.53
CA ALA A 294 -0.45 22.99 -6.95
C ALA A 294 0.96 23.46 -7.34
N ASP A 295 1.67 24.05 -6.39
CA ASP A 295 2.87 24.88 -6.54
C ASP A 295 4.17 24.19 -6.08
N ILE A 296 4.23 22.84 -6.09
CA ILE A 296 5.49 22.13 -5.85
C ILE A 296 6.47 22.43 -6.98
N ARG A 297 7.61 23.05 -6.65
CA ARG A 297 8.62 23.49 -7.62
C ARG A 297 9.74 22.48 -7.82
N ASN A 298 10.05 21.71 -6.78
CA ASN A 298 11.18 20.80 -6.80
C ASN A 298 10.75 19.42 -6.30
N VAL A 299 11.08 18.38 -7.08
CA VAL A 299 11.05 16.98 -6.62
C VAL A 299 12.44 16.43 -6.81
N VAL A 300 13.04 15.94 -5.73
CA VAL A 300 14.41 15.40 -5.73
C VAL A 300 14.37 13.94 -5.32
N HIS A 301 14.81 13.05 -6.18
CA HIS A 301 15.10 11.66 -5.85
C HIS A 301 16.54 11.58 -5.33
N TYR A 302 16.67 11.59 -4.00
CA TYR A 302 17.97 11.40 -3.33
C TYR A 302 18.44 9.95 -3.45
N ASP A 303 17.50 9.01 -3.33
CA ASP A 303 17.69 7.60 -3.67
C ASP A 303 16.96 7.28 -4.98
N LEU A 304 17.43 6.25 -5.69
CA LEU A 304 16.77 5.77 -6.89
C LEU A 304 15.33 5.32 -6.55
N PRO A 305 14.32 5.70 -7.37
CA PRO A 305 12.98 5.15 -7.25
C PRO A 305 12.98 3.65 -7.56
N LYS A 306 11.94 2.92 -7.14
CA LYS A 306 11.86 1.46 -7.38
C LYS A 306 11.56 1.08 -8.83
N SER A 307 10.95 1.98 -9.59
CA SER A 307 10.47 1.73 -10.96
C SER A 307 10.26 3.06 -11.70
N ILE A 308 10.06 2.98 -13.02
CA ILE A 308 9.70 4.15 -13.85
C ILE A 308 8.33 4.70 -13.44
N GLU A 309 7.42 3.83 -13.03
CA GLU A 309 6.08 4.22 -12.60
C GLU A 309 6.09 4.97 -11.27
N ASN A 310 6.87 4.51 -10.29
CA ASN A 310 7.07 5.27 -9.05
C ASN A 310 7.68 6.64 -9.36
N TYR A 311 8.74 6.67 -10.17
CA TYR A 311 9.37 7.92 -10.61
C TYR A 311 8.34 8.87 -11.23
N SER A 312 7.56 8.39 -12.21
CA SER A 312 6.53 9.18 -12.89
C SER A 312 5.45 9.72 -11.95
N GLN A 313 4.98 8.90 -10.99
CA GLN A 313 3.96 9.31 -10.03
C GLN A 313 4.49 10.37 -9.06
N GLU A 314 5.76 10.25 -8.66
CA GLU A 314 6.44 11.13 -7.72
C GLU A 314 6.75 12.50 -8.35
N ILE A 315 7.31 12.53 -9.56
CA ILE A 315 7.56 13.79 -10.28
C ILE A 315 6.27 14.49 -10.71
N GLY A 316 5.19 13.73 -10.96
CA GLY A 316 3.86 14.27 -11.32
C GLY A 316 3.19 15.08 -10.20
N ARG A 317 3.84 15.22 -9.04
CA ARG A 317 3.45 16.12 -7.95
C ARG A 317 3.90 17.55 -8.19
N ALA A 318 4.99 17.73 -8.94
CA ALA A 318 5.51 19.03 -9.27
C ALA A 318 4.64 19.74 -10.32
N GLY A 319 4.59 21.07 -10.25
CA GLY A 319 4.10 21.90 -11.36
C GLY A 319 2.66 21.61 -11.79
N ARG A 320 1.74 21.38 -10.84
CA ARG A 320 0.33 21.13 -11.15
C ARG A 320 -0.41 22.41 -11.57
N ASP A 321 0.10 23.57 -11.17
CA ASP A 321 -0.26 24.89 -11.69
C ASP A 321 0.23 25.17 -13.13
N GLY A 322 0.97 24.24 -13.73
CA GLY A 322 1.53 24.36 -15.08
C GLY A 322 2.80 25.21 -15.16
N GLN A 323 3.29 25.75 -14.04
CA GLN A 323 4.54 26.50 -13.99
C GLN A 323 5.75 25.55 -14.05
N ALA A 324 6.90 26.08 -14.46
CA ALA A 324 8.14 25.33 -14.53
C ALA A 324 8.53 24.76 -13.16
N SER A 325 8.91 23.48 -13.15
CA SER A 325 9.36 22.77 -11.96
C SER A 325 10.49 21.80 -12.31
N ASP A 326 11.44 21.63 -11.39
CA ASP A 326 12.58 20.75 -11.57
C ASP A 326 12.36 19.39 -10.89
N CYS A 327 12.72 18.33 -11.60
CA CYS A 327 12.67 16.94 -11.13
C CYS A 327 14.08 16.35 -11.22
N LEU A 328 14.82 16.39 -10.11
CA LEU A 328 16.22 15.98 -10.03
C LEU A 328 16.35 14.54 -9.51
N VAL A 329 17.16 13.73 -10.15
CA VAL A 329 17.61 12.43 -9.63
C VAL A 329 19.11 12.50 -9.33
N LEU A 330 19.48 12.28 -8.07
CA LEU A 330 20.88 12.07 -7.66
C LEU A 330 21.20 10.58 -7.85
N ALA A 331 21.67 10.24 -9.04
CA ALA A 331 21.73 8.85 -9.51
C ALA A 331 23.10 8.22 -9.21
N ASN A 332 23.08 6.99 -8.67
CA ASN A 332 24.24 6.11 -8.51
C ASN A 332 23.82 4.65 -8.40
N ARG A 333 24.78 3.74 -8.52
CA ARG A 333 24.55 2.30 -8.35
C ARG A 333 24.78 1.82 -6.90
N ASP A 334 25.34 2.66 -6.03
CA ASP A 334 25.62 2.37 -4.61
C ASP A 334 24.40 1.85 -3.83
N SER A 335 23.20 2.31 -4.18
CA SER A 335 21.95 1.96 -3.47
C SER A 335 21.13 0.88 -4.19
N LEU A 336 21.67 0.28 -5.27
CA LEU A 336 20.96 -0.74 -6.05
C LEU A 336 20.68 -2.00 -5.23
N SER A 337 21.66 -2.46 -4.45
CA SER A 337 21.50 -3.63 -3.58
C SER A 337 20.36 -3.43 -2.58
N VAL A 338 20.23 -2.23 -1.99
CA VAL A 338 19.15 -1.89 -1.06
C VAL A 338 17.77 -2.04 -1.73
N LEU A 339 17.61 -1.56 -2.96
CA LEU A 339 16.34 -1.69 -3.69
C LEU A 339 16.00 -3.15 -4.00
N GLN A 340 16.97 -3.91 -4.53
CA GLN A 340 16.79 -5.31 -4.87
C GLN A 340 16.54 -6.18 -3.62
N ASN A 341 17.17 -5.85 -2.49
CA ASN A 341 17.00 -6.55 -1.21
C ASN A 341 15.55 -6.51 -0.69
N PHE A 342 14.77 -5.48 -1.02
CA PHE A 342 13.33 -5.50 -0.73
C PHE A 342 12.61 -6.60 -1.53
N VAL A 343 12.92 -6.72 -2.82
CA VAL A 343 12.33 -7.73 -3.72
C VAL A 343 12.69 -9.15 -3.26
N TYR A 344 13.97 -9.41 -2.97
CA TYR A 344 14.42 -10.72 -2.50
C TYR A 344 13.86 -11.09 -1.12
N GLY A 345 13.66 -10.09 -0.24
CA GLY A 345 13.05 -10.30 1.06
C GLY A 345 11.55 -10.59 1.00
N ASP A 346 10.87 -10.14 -0.06
CA ASP A 346 9.44 -10.33 -0.26
C ASP A 346 9.11 -11.59 -1.10
N THR A 347 10.10 -12.39 -1.48
CA THR A 347 9.91 -13.65 -2.22
C THR A 347 9.86 -14.84 -1.26
N PRO A 348 8.71 -15.51 -1.02
CA PRO A 348 8.63 -16.64 -0.11
C PRO A 348 9.47 -17.83 -0.55
N GLU A 349 10.08 -18.51 0.42
CA GLU A 349 10.72 -19.81 0.20
C GLU A 349 9.66 -20.90 0.05
N ARG A 350 9.93 -21.92 -0.78
CA ARG A 350 8.98 -23.01 -1.03
C ARG A 350 8.56 -23.73 0.26
N GLU A 351 9.50 -23.98 1.16
CA GLU A 351 9.21 -24.59 2.48
C GLU A 351 8.25 -23.75 3.32
N GLY A 352 8.39 -22.42 3.25
CA GLY A 352 7.46 -21.51 3.91
C GLY A 352 6.05 -21.62 3.34
N ILE A 353 5.93 -21.68 2.02
CA ILE A 353 4.62 -21.87 1.35
C ILE A 353 4.04 -23.23 1.73
N ARG A 354 4.85 -24.28 1.72
CA ARG A 354 4.47 -25.64 2.12
C ARG A 354 3.95 -25.67 3.56
N CYS A 355 4.62 -25.00 4.49
CA CYS A 355 4.17 -24.85 5.88
C CYS A 355 2.75 -24.28 5.98
N VAL A 356 2.42 -23.26 5.19
CA VAL A 356 1.07 -22.67 5.16
C VAL A 356 0.04 -23.66 4.64
N LEU A 357 0.37 -24.39 3.57
CA LEU A 357 -0.51 -25.39 2.98
C LEU A 357 -0.76 -26.59 3.91
N ASP A 358 0.27 -27.06 4.61
CA ASP A 358 0.14 -28.14 5.58
C ASP A 358 -0.70 -27.74 6.78
N GLU A 359 -0.55 -26.51 7.29
CA GLU A 359 -1.40 -25.97 8.35
C GLU A 359 -2.87 -25.89 7.90
N LEU A 360 -3.11 -25.44 6.65
CA LEU A 360 -4.45 -25.39 6.06
C LEU A 360 -5.10 -26.79 5.98
N LEU A 361 -4.33 -27.80 5.55
CA LEU A 361 -4.82 -29.18 5.49
C LEU A 361 -5.10 -29.76 6.88
N GLN A 362 -4.32 -29.39 7.90
CA GLN A 362 -4.56 -29.81 9.29
C GLN A 362 -5.83 -29.18 9.88
N ALA A 363 -6.13 -27.92 9.52
CA ALA A 363 -7.34 -27.23 9.95
C ALA A 363 -8.63 -27.77 9.28
N GLY A 364 -8.50 -28.58 8.22
CA GLY A 364 -9.62 -29.10 7.44
C GLY A 364 -10.60 -30.02 8.18
N ALA A 365 -10.30 -30.45 9.41
CA ALA A 365 -11.19 -31.30 10.20
C ALA A 365 -12.54 -30.63 10.55
N ASP A 366 -12.54 -29.31 10.75
CA ASP A 366 -13.73 -28.53 11.13
C ASP A 366 -14.26 -27.63 9.99
N GLY A 367 -13.66 -27.71 8.80
CA GLY A 367 -14.02 -26.90 7.61
C GLY A 367 -13.73 -25.41 7.72
N GLN A 368 -13.12 -24.96 8.83
CA GLN A 368 -12.71 -23.59 9.09
C GLN A 368 -11.23 -23.54 9.49
N TRP A 369 -10.53 -22.52 9.00
CA TRP A 369 -9.15 -22.23 9.33
C TRP A 369 -9.07 -20.84 9.96
N GLU A 370 -8.76 -20.81 11.25
CA GLU A 370 -8.50 -19.59 12.01
C GLU A 370 -7.01 -19.27 11.96
N LEU A 371 -6.64 -18.07 11.52
CA LEU A 371 -5.25 -17.67 11.44
C LEU A 371 -5.00 -16.26 11.95
N MET A 372 -3.93 -16.11 12.72
CA MET A 372 -3.32 -14.82 13.02
C MET A 372 -2.17 -14.59 12.06
N LEU A 373 -2.28 -13.58 11.19
CA LEU A 373 -1.30 -13.33 10.13
C LEU A 373 0.14 -13.20 10.65
N SER A 374 0.33 -12.58 11.82
CA SER A 374 1.66 -12.45 12.44
C SER A 374 2.23 -13.79 12.91
N GLN A 375 1.39 -14.68 13.45
CA GLN A 375 1.83 -15.99 13.91
C GLN A 375 2.16 -16.90 12.74
N LEU A 376 1.31 -16.92 11.72
CA LEU A 376 1.54 -17.68 10.49
C LEU A 376 2.81 -17.18 9.77
N SER A 377 3.03 -15.86 9.73
CA SER A 377 4.26 -15.24 9.24
C SER A 377 5.50 -15.75 9.99
N ASP A 378 5.44 -15.81 11.32
CA ASP A 378 6.55 -16.31 12.15
C ASP A 378 6.81 -17.82 11.99
N GLN A 379 5.75 -18.61 11.77
CA GLN A 379 5.84 -20.06 11.61
C GLN A 379 6.41 -20.43 10.23
N SER A 380 5.80 -19.88 9.18
CA SER A 380 6.18 -20.09 7.77
C SER A 380 7.46 -19.36 7.35
N ASN A 381 7.96 -18.42 8.17
CA ASN A 381 9.06 -17.52 7.81
C ASN A 381 8.77 -16.66 6.55
N ILE A 382 7.50 -16.40 6.26
CA ILE A 382 7.07 -15.51 5.18
C ILE A 382 6.71 -14.15 5.76
N ARG A 383 7.23 -13.06 5.21
CA ARG A 383 6.82 -11.70 5.61
C ARG A 383 5.31 -11.50 5.39
N GLN A 384 4.68 -10.69 6.22
CA GLN A 384 3.21 -10.52 6.22
C GLN A 384 2.63 -10.09 4.86
N LEU A 385 3.30 -9.23 4.09
CA LEU A 385 2.79 -8.77 2.80
C LEU A 385 2.81 -9.88 1.72
N PRO A 386 3.92 -10.60 1.50
CA PRO A 386 3.93 -11.80 0.66
C PRO A 386 2.97 -12.89 1.16
N LEU A 387 2.82 -13.05 2.47
CA LEU A 387 1.86 -14.01 3.03
C LEU A 387 0.41 -13.63 2.69
N LYS A 388 0.03 -12.36 2.77
CA LYS A 388 -1.28 -11.89 2.28
C LYS A 388 -1.46 -12.18 0.79
N THR A 389 -0.41 -11.98 -0.01
CA THR A 389 -0.43 -12.29 -1.45
C THR A 389 -0.69 -13.77 -1.67
N LEU A 390 -0.01 -14.64 -0.91
CA LEU A 390 -0.22 -16.08 -0.95
C LEU A 390 -1.67 -16.45 -0.61
N LEU A 391 -2.24 -15.88 0.46
CA LEU A 391 -3.63 -16.13 0.86
C LEU A 391 -4.62 -15.75 -0.25
N VAL A 392 -4.45 -14.59 -0.89
CA VAL A 392 -5.30 -14.19 -2.02
C VAL A 392 -5.15 -15.14 -3.21
N GLN A 393 -3.93 -15.62 -3.50
CA GLN A 393 -3.72 -16.60 -4.58
C GLN A 393 -4.41 -17.94 -4.29
N LEU A 394 -4.55 -18.32 -3.01
CA LEU A 394 -5.36 -19.48 -2.59
C LEU A 394 -6.87 -19.18 -2.73
N GLU A 395 -7.32 -17.97 -2.40
CA GLU A 395 -8.73 -17.56 -2.61
C GLU A 395 -9.11 -17.61 -4.10
N LEU A 396 -8.27 -17.05 -4.98
CA LEU A 396 -8.52 -17.02 -6.42
C LEU A 396 -8.54 -18.40 -7.07
N ARG A 397 -7.85 -19.38 -6.47
CA ARG A 397 -7.89 -20.80 -6.86
C ARG A 397 -9.08 -21.55 -6.27
N GLY A 398 -9.92 -20.89 -5.47
CA GLY A 398 -11.07 -21.50 -4.81
C GLY A 398 -10.70 -22.49 -3.72
N ILE A 399 -9.51 -22.38 -3.14
CA ILE A 399 -9.04 -23.27 -2.05
C ILE A 399 -9.59 -22.78 -0.71
N ILE A 400 -9.59 -21.47 -0.49
CA ILE A 400 -10.10 -20.83 0.73
C ILE A 400 -11.07 -19.70 0.41
N ALA A 401 -11.94 -19.35 1.36
CA ALA A 401 -12.76 -18.14 1.26
C ALA A 401 -12.87 -17.41 2.61
N PRO A 402 -12.72 -16.08 2.65
CA PRO A 402 -12.81 -15.32 3.88
C PRO A 402 -14.25 -15.35 4.40
N ARG A 403 -14.41 -15.65 5.70
CA ARG A 403 -15.67 -15.59 6.44
C ARG A 403 -15.72 -14.28 7.21
N PHE A 404 -15.19 -14.28 8.42
CA PHE A 404 -15.16 -13.12 9.30
C PHE A 404 -13.78 -12.91 9.91
N ALA A 405 -13.58 -11.76 10.53
CA ALA A 405 -12.40 -11.49 11.34
C ALA A 405 -12.87 -11.02 12.72
N TYR A 406 -12.15 -11.40 13.76
CA TYR A 406 -12.38 -10.98 15.13
C TYR A 406 -11.04 -10.72 15.82
N PHE A 407 -11.02 -9.84 16.82
CA PHE A 407 -9.86 -9.69 17.68
C PHE A 407 -9.88 -10.79 18.71
N ALA A 408 -8.81 -11.58 18.84
CA ALA A 408 -8.70 -12.66 19.82
C ALA A 408 -8.57 -12.13 21.25
N GLU A 409 -7.87 -11.01 21.44
CA GLU A 409 -7.63 -10.41 22.75
C GLU A 409 -8.28 -9.02 22.85
N TYR A 410 -9.05 -8.81 23.92
CA TYR A 410 -9.56 -7.49 24.29
C TYR A 410 -8.93 -7.08 25.61
N ARG A 411 -8.27 -5.92 25.59
CA ARG A 411 -7.70 -5.30 26.78
C ARG A 411 -8.36 -3.97 27.04
N TYR A 412 -8.55 -3.60 28.29
CA TYR A 412 -9.08 -2.29 28.60
C TYR A 412 -8.47 -1.72 29.87
N LYS A 413 -8.33 -0.40 29.96
CA LYS A 413 -7.98 0.28 31.20
C LYS A 413 -9.22 1.00 31.74
N TYR A 414 -9.42 0.92 33.05
CA TYR A 414 -10.49 1.62 33.73
C TYR A 414 -10.22 3.13 33.72
N LEU A 415 -11.19 3.92 33.26
CA LEU A 415 -11.28 5.37 33.50
C LEU A 415 -12.27 5.67 34.65
N LEU A 416 -13.12 4.70 34.96
CA LEU A 416 -14.02 4.64 36.10
C LEU A 416 -13.71 3.36 36.88
N GLU A 417 -13.55 3.46 38.20
CA GLU A 417 -13.23 2.30 39.05
C GLU A 417 -14.28 1.18 38.93
N PRO A 418 -13.89 -0.11 39.05
CA PRO A 418 -14.76 -1.26 38.76
C PRO A 418 -16.07 -1.27 39.54
N GLU A 419 -16.04 -0.91 40.83
CA GLU A 419 -17.24 -0.86 41.69
C GLU A 419 -18.22 0.20 41.20
N ALA A 420 -17.70 1.35 40.76
CA ALA A 420 -18.50 2.44 40.21
C ALA A 420 -19.05 2.09 38.82
N LEU A 421 -18.30 1.32 38.01
CA LEU A 421 -18.78 0.79 36.73
C LEU A 421 -19.93 -0.20 36.94
N VAL A 422 -19.78 -1.15 37.86
CA VAL A 422 -20.82 -2.14 38.20
C VAL A 422 -22.09 -1.45 38.72
N ALA A 423 -21.93 -0.43 39.58
CA ALA A 423 -23.05 0.32 40.16
C ALA A 423 -23.89 1.11 39.13
N LYS A 424 -23.42 1.26 37.89
CA LYS A 424 -24.21 1.86 36.79
C LYS A 424 -25.33 0.94 36.27
N PHE A 425 -25.37 -0.32 36.70
CA PHE A 425 -26.29 -1.32 36.18
C PHE A 425 -27.11 -1.97 37.31
N GLU A 426 -28.30 -2.46 36.96
CA GLU A 426 -29.20 -3.15 37.87
C GLU A 426 -29.63 -4.52 37.28
N GLY A 427 -30.08 -5.43 38.15
CA GLY A 427 -30.58 -6.75 37.76
C GLY A 427 -29.57 -7.60 36.99
N GLU A 428 -30.03 -8.30 35.95
CA GLU A 428 -29.19 -9.19 35.13
C GLU A 428 -28.02 -8.48 34.45
N ARG A 429 -28.17 -7.19 34.11
CA ARG A 429 -27.08 -6.43 33.49
C ARG A 429 -25.94 -6.21 34.48
N ARG A 430 -26.25 -5.95 35.75
CA ARG A 430 -25.24 -5.82 36.80
C ARG A 430 -24.43 -7.09 36.97
N GLN A 431 -25.10 -8.23 37.08
CA GLN A 431 -24.45 -9.54 37.20
C GLN A 431 -23.55 -9.84 35.99
N PHE A 432 -23.98 -9.45 34.79
CA PHE A 432 -23.18 -9.60 33.58
C PHE A 432 -21.93 -8.70 33.58
N VAL A 433 -22.03 -7.45 34.04
CA VAL A 433 -20.87 -6.57 34.17
C VAL A 433 -19.91 -7.06 35.26
N GLU A 434 -20.44 -7.54 36.40
CA GLU A 434 -19.64 -8.17 37.46
C GLU A 434 -18.86 -9.39 36.92
N ALA A 435 -19.49 -10.22 36.10
CA ALA A 435 -18.83 -11.33 35.42
C ALA A 435 -17.66 -10.85 34.53
N ILE A 436 -17.86 -9.81 33.71
CA ILE A 436 -16.80 -9.23 32.87
C ILE A 436 -15.63 -8.75 33.73
N VAL A 437 -15.92 -8.06 34.84
CA VAL A 437 -14.89 -7.56 35.76
C VAL A 437 -14.13 -8.71 36.42
N HIS A 438 -14.81 -9.76 36.89
CA HIS A 438 -14.19 -10.90 37.56
C HIS A 438 -13.38 -11.79 36.62
N SER A 439 -13.83 -11.97 35.38
CA SER A 439 -13.12 -12.73 34.35
C SER A 439 -12.05 -11.90 33.62
N SER A 440 -11.66 -10.74 34.17
CA SER A 440 -10.63 -9.89 33.61
C SER A 440 -9.38 -9.86 34.48
N ALA A 441 -8.26 -10.36 33.94
CA ALA A 441 -6.98 -10.33 34.61
C ALA A 441 -6.34 -8.94 34.51
N ARG A 442 -6.09 -8.28 35.65
CA ARG A 442 -5.46 -6.94 35.69
C ARG A 442 -3.94 -7.04 35.74
N ALA A 443 -3.28 -6.47 34.74
CA ALA A 443 -1.82 -6.29 34.68
C ALA A 443 -1.48 -4.78 34.58
N ARG A 444 -1.01 -4.21 35.70
CA ARG A 444 -0.80 -2.75 35.87
C ARG A 444 -2.11 -1.97 35.64
N THR A 445 -2.16 -1.13 34.61
CA THR A 445 -3.33 -0.30 34.27
C THR A 445 -4.30 -1.00 33.34
N TRP A 446 -3.89 -2.08 32.68
CA TRP A 446 -4.70 -2.78 31.67
C TRP A 446 -5.24 -4.09 32.22
N CYS A 447 -6.51 -4.35 31.94
CA CYS A 447 -7.20 -5.61 32.15
C CYS A 447 -7.25 -6.38 30.83
N THR A 448 -6.99 -7.69 30.86
CA THR A 448 -7.18 -8.60 29.72
C THR A 448 -8.37 -9.51 30.02
N LEU A 449 -9.30 -9.58 29.08
CA LEU A 449 -10.54 -10.34 29.23
C LEU A 449 -10.33 -11.82 28.85
N ASP A 450 -10.78 -12.74 29.71
CA ASP A 450 -10.83 -14.17 29.42
C ASP A 450 -12.24 -14.56 28.93
N PHE A 451 -12.37 -14.74 27.61
CA PHE A 451 -13.63 -15.12 26.99
C PHE A 451 -14.05 -16.56 27.28
N ASP A 452 -13.09 -17.47 27.45
CA ASP A 452 -13.37 -18.88 27.71
C ASP A 452 -13.92 -19.04 29.12
N ALA A 453 -13.32 -18.35 30.10
CA ALA A 453 -13.85 -18.28 31.46
C ALA A 453 -15.26 -17.68 31.50
N LEU A 454 -15.51 -16.60 30.75
CA LEU A 454 -16.84 -15.98 30.66
C LEU A 454 -17.90 -16.89 30.05
N TYR A 455 -17.54 -17.60 28.98
CA TYR A 455 -18.45 -18.54 28.34
C TYR A 455 -18.74 -19.73 29.25
N GLN A 456 -17.73 -20.33 29.87
CA GLN A 456 -17.88 -21.49 30.75
C GLN A 456 -18.63 -21.18 32.04
N GLN A 457 -18.35 -20.03 32.68
CA GLN A 457 -18.91 -19.69 33.99
C GLN A 457 -20.25 -18.95 33.90
N HIS A 458 -20.47 -18.20 32.82
CA HIS A 458 -21.61 -17.29 32.71
C HIS A 458 -22.43 -17.45 31.42
N GLY A 459 -22.08 -18.41 30.55
CA GLY A 459 -22.76 -18.63 29.27
C GLY A 459 -22.73 -17.40 28.35
N ALA A 460 -21.75 -16.52 28.57
CA ALA A 460 -21.68 -15.22 27.92
C ALA A 460 -21.07 -15.36 26.52
N ASP A 461 -21.89 -15.20 25.48
CA ASP A 461 -21.42 -15.17 24.10
C ASP A 461 -20.43 -14.02 23.86
N ARG A 462 -19.34 -14.30 23.12
CA ARG A 462 -18.29 -13.35 22.76
C ARG A 462 -18.83 -12.05 22.20
N ALA A 463 -19.80 -12.10 21.28
CA ALA A 463 -20.38 -10.93 20.65
C ALA A 463 -21.16 -10.05 21.65
N ARG A 464 -21.74 -10.64 22.70
CA ARG A 464 -22.42 -9.91 23.77
C ARG A 464 -21.43 -9.19 24.66
N VAL A 465 -20.32 -9.84 25.01
CA VAL A 465 -19.26 -9.27 25.86
C VAL A 465 -18.56 -8.12 25.13
N VAL A 466 -18.20 -8.30 23.87
CA VAL A 466 -17.58 -7.23 23.05
C VAL A 466 -18.49 -6.02 22.96
N LYS A 467 -19.81 -6.20 22.71
CA LYS A 467 -20.77 -5.09 22.71
C LYS A 467 -20.81 -4.31 24.03
N ALA A 468 -20.66 -4.99 25.16
CA ALA A 468 -20.64 -4.31 26.46
C ALA A 468 -19.36 -3.50 26.66
N LEU A 469 -18.19 -4.03 26.26
CA LEU A 469 -16.93 -3.29 26.29
C LEU A 469 -16.95 -2.07 25.36
N GLU A 470 -17.45 -2.22 24.13
CA GLU A 470 -17.66 -1.11 23.18
C GLU A 470 -18.54 -0.02 23.82
N TYR A 471 -19.66 -0.41 24.45
CA TYR A 471 -20.55 0.51 25.15
C TYR A 471 -19.86 1.23 26.34
N PHE A 472 -19.02 0.54 27.12
CA PHE A 472 -18.28 1.17 28.22
C PHE A 472 -17.28 2.21 27.71
N GLN A 473 -16.62 1.93 26.57
CA GLN A 473 -15.71 2.86 25.92
C GLN A 473 -16.46 4.10 25.39
N GLU A 474 -17.59 3.92 24.71
CA GLU A 474 -18.43 5.02 24.23
C GLU A 474 -18.87 5.96 25.35
N LYS A 475 -19.12 5.41 26.54
CA LYS A 475 -19.47 6.18 27.74
C LYS A 475 -18.26 6.79 28.46
N GLY A 476 -17.05 6.53 27.98
CA GLY A 476 -15.80 7.02 28.58
C GLY A 476 -15.48 6.39 29.93
N TRP A 477 -16.00 5.19 30.22
CA TRP A 477 -15.75 4.48 31.48
C TRP A 477 -14.51 3.60 31.43
N ILE A 478 -14.14 3.16 30.22
CA ILE A 478 -12.91 2.45 29.94
C ILE A 478 -12.25 3.02 28.68
N GLU A 479 -10.97 2.77 28.53
CA GLU A 479 -10.30 2.84 27.23
C GLU A 479 -9.97 1.41 26.78
N LEU A 480 -10.51 1.01 25.64
CA LEU A 480 -10.42 -0.34 25.10
C LEU A 480 -9.34 -0.40 24.02
N GLU A 481 -8.57 -1.47 24.04
CA GLU A 481 -7.55 -1.83 23.07
C GLU A 481 -7.83 -3.26 22.60
N SER A 482 -8.04 -3.44 21.31
CA SER A 482 -8.21 -4.76 20.70
C SER A 482 -6.89 -5.20 20.08
N LYS A 483 -6.47 -6.45 20.37
CA LYS A 483 -5.21 -7.03 19.85
C LYS A 483 -5.47 -8.34 19.15
N GLN A 484 -4.48 -8.75 18.35
CA GLN A 484 -4.45 -10.07 17.70
C GLN A 484 -5.68 -10.29 16.82
N MET A 485 -5.75 -9.58 15.69
CA MET A 485 -6.79 -9.83 14.71
C MET A 485 -6.62 -11.23 14.13
N THR A 486 -7.59 -12.10 14.40
CA THR A 486 -7.73 -13.43 13.81
C THR A 486 -8.68 -13.35 12.63
N GLU A 487 -8.26 -13.93 11.51
CA GLU A 487 -9.08 -14.09 10.32
C GLU A 487 -9.55 -15.53 10.22
N VAL A 488 -10.82 -15.73 9.88
CA VAL A 488 -11.40 -17.04 9.67
C VAL A 488 -11.66 -17.24 8.19
N TYR A 489 -11.07 -18.29 7.64
CA TYR A 489 -11.31 -18.74 6.27
C TYR A 489 -12.07 -20.06 6.30
N ALA A 490 -12.98 -20.27 5.36
CA ALA A 490 -13.48 -21.61 5.07
C ALA A 490 -12.54 -22.30 4.11
N LEU A 491 -12.26 -23.58 4.38
CA LEU A 491 -11.59 -24.46 3.43
C LEU A 491 -12.64 -24.94 2.42
N LEU A 492 -12.49 -24.55 1.16
CA LEU A 492 -13.41 -24.90 0.08
C LEU A 492 -12.96 -26.18 -0.64
N ASP A 493 -11.65 -26.35 -0.81
CA ASP A 493 -11.04 -27.54 -1.39
C ASP A 493 -9.81 -27.95 -0.57
N GLY A 494 -9.88 -29.12 0.07
CA GLY A 494 -8.77 -29.74 0.80
C GLY A 494 -8.12 -30.91 0.06
N GLY A 495 -8.51 -31.17 -1.19
CA GLY A 495 -8.03 -32.29 -1.99
C GLY A 495 -6.77 -31.99 -2.82
N PHE A 496 -6.16 -30.83 -2.63
CA PHE A 496 -4.97 -30.42 -3.38
C PHE A 496 -3.70 -31.13 -2.91
N ASP A 497 -2.76 -31.38 -3.82
CA ASP A 497 -1.41 -31.82 -3.48
C ASP A 497 -0.57 -30.62 -3.04
N ALA A 498 -0.29 -30.54 -1.73
CA ALA A 498 0.51 -29.45 -1.16
C ALA A 498 1.94 -29.39 -1.72
N GLU A 499 2.49 -30.48 -2.25
CA GLU A 499 3.85 -30.50 -2.82
C GLU A 499 3.88 -29.84 -4.19
N ALA A 500 2.92 -30.21 -5.05
CA ALA A 500 2.73 -29.62 -6.36
C ALA A 500 2.32 -28.15 -6.25
N LEU A 501 1.34 -27.84 -5.38
CA LEU A 501 0.83 -26.48 -5.22
C LEU A 501 1.89 -25.54 -4.63
N SER A 502 2.70 -26.00 -3.67
CA SER A 502 3.81 -25.18 -3.15
C SER A 502 4.85 -24.87 -4.23
N ALA A 503 5.12 -25.79 -5.16
CA ALA A 503 6.04 -25.55 -6.27
C ALA A 503 5.47 -24.53 -7.27
N GLU A 504 4.19 -24.65 -7.62
CA GLU A 504 3.50 -23.70 -8.50
C GLU A 504 3.49 -22.28 -7.91
N LEU A 505 3.07 -22.15 -6.65
CA LEU A 505 3.01 -20.85 -5.96
C LEU A 505 4.42 -20.26 -5.77
N HIS A 506 5.43 -21.08 -5.50
CA HIS A 506 6.81 -20.62 -5.45
C HIS A 506 7.28 -20.10 -6.82
N ALA A 507 6.97 -20.80 -7.92
CA ALA A 507 7.28 -20.35 -9.27
C ALA A 507 6.61 -19.01 -9.60
N TYR A 508 5.35 -18.82 -9.19
CA TYR A 508 4.65 -17.54 -9.30
C TYR A 508 5.42 -16.40 -8.59
N PHE A 509 5.84 -16.59 -7.34
CA PHE A 509 6.62 -15.58 -6.61
C PHE A 509 8.00 -15.32 -7.24
N ARG A 510 8.67 -16.36 -7.77
CA ARG A 510 9.94 -16.22 -8.50
C ARG A 510 9.78 -15.42 -9.81
N GLN A 511 8.67 -15.60 -10.53
CA GLN A 511 8.35 -14.82 -11.71
C GLN A 511 8.10 -13.35 -11.36
N HIS A 512 7.36 -13.08 -10.27
CA HIS A 512 7.14 -11.73 -9.77
C HIS A 512 8.47 -11.07 -9.33
N GLU A 513 9.35 -11.80 -8.64
CA GLU A 513 10.72 -11.35 -8.30
C GLU A 513 11.47 -10.87 -9.55
N ALA A 514 11.51 -11.69 -10.61
CA ALA A 514 12.19 -11.35 -11.85
C ALA A 514 11.60 -10.11 -12.55
N SER A 515 10.27 -9.98 -12.54
CA SER A 515 9.58 -8.80 -13.08
C SER A 515 9.97 -7.52 -12.32
N GLU A 516 10.02 -7.57 -10.99
CA GLU A 516 10.43 -6.42 -10.15
C GLU A 516 11.89 -6.02 -10.40
N ILE A 517 12.80 -6.98 -10.53
CA ILE A 517 14.20 -6.70 -10.89
C ILE A 517 14.28 -6.04 -12.26
N THR A 518 13.53 -6.56 -13.25
CA THR A 518 13.47 -5.98 -14.61
C THR A 518 12.97 -4.53 -14.58
N ARG A 519 12.05 -4.16 -13.68
CA ARG A 519 11.60 -2.77 -13.52
C ARG A 519 12.70 -1.84 -13.02
N ILE A 520 13.53 -2.31 -12.10
CA ILE A 520 14.71 -1.56 -11.63
C ILE A 520 15.67 -1.36 -12.80
N ASP A 521 15.95 -2.39 -13.58
CA ASP A 521 16.85 -2.31 -14.74
C ASP A 521 16.32 -1.34 -15.81
N ASN A 522 15.02 -1.38 -16.10
CA ASN A 522 14.37 -0.44 -17.02
C ASN A 522 14.50 1.02 -16.54
N MET A 523 14.37 1.26 -15.23
CA MET A 523 14.53 2.58 -14.63
C MET A 523 15.98 3.08 -14.73
N LEU A 524 16.97 2.23 -14.48
CA LEU A 524 18.38 2.57 -14.73
C LEU A 524 18.62 2.90 -16.20
N ALA A 525 18.11 2.07 -17.12
CA ALA A 525 18.23 2.28 -18.56
C ALA A 525 17.54 3.57 -19.04
N LEU A 526 16.47 4.02 -18.38
CA LEU A 526 15.87 5.32 -18.63
C LEU A 526 16.83 6.46 -18.25
N PHE A 527 17.43 6.40 -17.05
CA PHE A 527 18.31 7.46 -16.54
C PHE A 527 19.66 7.55 -17.26
N GLU A 528 20.18 6.43 -17.78
CA GLU A 528 21.42 6.38 -18.58
C GLU A 528 21.19 6.58 -20.08
N SER A 529 19.95 6.86 -20.50
CA SER A 529 19.65 7.00 -21.92
C SER A 529 20.35 8.21 -22.54
N ALA A 530 20.88 8.01 -23.76
CA ALA A 530 21.38 9.09 -24.61
C ALA A 530 20.26 9.81 -25.41
N GLU A 531 19.00 9.35 -25.29
CA GLU A 531 17.84 9.97 -25.92
C GLU A 531 17.06 10.85 -24.93
N CYS A 532 16.10 11.63 -25.43
CA CYS A 532 15.30 12.52 -24.60
C CYS A 532 14.52 11.77 -23.50
N LEU A 533 14.82 12.08 -22.24
CA LEU A 533 14.19 11.44 -21.07
C LEU A 533 12.67 11.61 -21.06
N SER A 534 12.17 12.82 -21.36
CA SER A 534 10.73 13.09 -21.37
C SER A 534 10.00 12.30 -22.46
N GLN A 535 10.63 12.12 -23.62
CA GLN A 535 10.07 11.33 -24.71
C GLN A 535 10.04 9.84 -24.36
N ARG A 536 11.15 9.31 -23.83
CA ARG A 536 11.22 7.90 -23.42
C ARG A 536 10.24 7.58 -22.30
N LEU A 537 10.11 8.46 -21.32
CA LEU A 537 9.13 8.33 -20.25
C LEU A 537 7.70 8.30 -20.81
N ALA A 538 7.37 9.20 -21.74
CA ALA A 538 6.06 9.21 -22.39
C ALA A 538 5.82 7.92 -23.19
N ALA A 539 6.80 7.50 -24.00
CA ALA A 539 6.72 6.29 -24.81
C ALA A 539 6.57 5.01 -23.97
N TYR A 540 7.20 4.97 -22.78
CA TYR A 540 7.04 3.86 -21.82
C TYR A 540 5.57 3.66 -21.40
N PHE A 541 4.81 4.74 -21.27
CA PHE A 541 3.37 4.71 -20.99
C PHE A 541 2.48 4.68 -22.25
N GLY A 542 3.07 4.46 -23.44
CA GLY A 542 2.33 4.42 -24.71
C GLY A 542 1.96 5.79 -25.29
N ASP A 543 2.50 6.89 -24.75
CA ASP A 543 2.35 8.22 -25.33
C ASP A 543 3.44 8.47 -26.38
N HIS A 544 3.06 8.28 -27.65
CA HIS A 544 3.91 8.50 -28.80
C HIS A 544 3.81 9.93 -29.38
N GLN A 545 3.03 10.82 -28.75
CA GLN A 545 2.85 12.21 -29.21
C GLN A 545 3.88 13.18 -28.61
N ALA A 546 4.65 12.73 -27.62
CA ALA A 546 5.71 13.53 -27.01
C ALA A 546 6.79 13.94 -28.05
N PRO A 547 7.36 15.15 -27.93
CA PRO A 547 8.39 15.61 -28.85
C PRO A 547 9.65 14.76 -28.75
N GLN A 548 10.27 14.42 -29.90
CA GLN A 548 11.52 13.65 -29.97
C GLN A 548 12.67 14.28 -29.16
N ARG A 549 12.69 15.60 -29.07
CA ARG A 549 13.56 16.36 -28.17
C ARG A 549 12.73 17.40 -27.43
N CYS A 550 12.60 17.26 -26.12
CA CYS A 550 11.83 18.19 -25.30
C CYS A 550 12.53 19.55 -25.08
N GLY A 551 13.85 19.61 -25.25
CA GLY A 551 14.64 20.84 -25.05
C GLY A 551 14.95 21.19 -23.59
N HIS A 552 14.40 20.46 -22.61
CA HIS A 552 14.46 20.84 -21.18
C HIS A 552 14.91 19.73 -20.22
N CYS A 553 15.03 18.48 -20.69
CA CYS A 553 15.65 17.41 -19.89
C CYS A 553 17.19 17.48 -19.97
N SER A 554 17.88 16.89 -18.99
CA SER A 554 19.35 16.90 -18.93
C SER A 554 20.01 16.42 -20.23
N VAL A 555 19.49 15.34 -20.83
CA VAL A 555 19.98 14.82 -22.12
C VAL A 555 19.82 15.82 -23.25
N CYS A 556 18.67 16.49 -23.35
CA CYS A 556 18.46 17.53 -24.36
C CYS A 556 19.36 18.75 -24.14
N GLY A 557 19.72 19.03 -22.89
CA GLY A 557 20.73 20.01 -22.49
C GLY A 557 22.19 19.54 -22.66
N GLY A 558 22.43 18.35 -23.22
CA GLY A 558 23.77 17.82 -23.48
C GLY A 558 24.41 17.09 -22.29
N GLN A 559 23.67 16.84 -21.22
CA GLN A 559 24.13 16.13 -20.02
C GLN A 559 23.54 14.71 -20.00
N VAL A 560 24.24 13.78 -20.65
CA VAL A 560 23.93 12.34 -20.58
C VAL A 560 24.56 11.78 -19.32
N ALA A 561 23.77 11.16 -18.45
CA ALA A 561 24.27 10.63 -17.18
C ALA A 561 24.98 9.28 -17.38
N GLN A 562 26.10 9.09 -16.68
CA GLN A 562 26.74 7.80 -16.48
C GLN A 562 26.78 7.56 -14.98
N LEU A 563 26.01 6.58 -14.50
CA LEU A 563 25.83 6.38 -13.07
C LEU A 563 27.11 5.79 -12.48
N PRO A 564 27.68 6.39 -11.41
CA PRO A 564 28.85 5.84 -10.75
C PRO A 564 28.56 4.44 -10.23
N ASP A 565 29.52 3.54 -10.46
CA ASP A 565 29.55 2.21 -9.88
C ASP A 565 29.72 2.28 -8.34
N PRO A 566 29.23 1.27 -7.62
CA PRO A 566 29.47 1.18 -6.19
C PRO A 566 30.98 1.14 -5.88
N PRO A 567 31.40 1.57 -4.67
CA PRO A 567 32.78 1.42 -4.22
C PRO A 567 33.26 -0.02 -4.39
N ALA A 568 34.50 -0.20 -4.86
CA ALA A 568 35.09 -1.52 -5.02
C ALA A 568 35.12 -2.29 -3.69
N LEU A 569 34.58 -3.50 -3.70
CA LEU A 569 34.53 -4.39 -2.55
C LEU A 569 35.60 -5.49 -2.68
N ALA A 570 36.02 -6.06 -1.55
CA ALA A 570 36.91 -7.23 -1.56
C ALA A 570 36.21 -8.42 -2.25
N PRO A 571 36.93 -9.24 -3.05
CA PRO A 571 36.32 -10.39 -3.71
C PRO A 571 35.62 -11.33 -2.72
N LEU A 572 34.39 -11.75 -3.03
CA LEU A 572 33.63 -12.69 -2.18
C LEU A 572 34.36 -14.03 -1.97
N ALA A 573 35.26 -14.41 -2.87
CA ALA A 573 36.10 -15.60 -2.74
C ALA A 573 37.06 -15.53 -1.54
N GLU A 574 37.47 -14.32 -1.14
CA GLU A 574 38.38 -14.07 0.00
C GLU A 574 37.64 -13.99 1.34
N ILE A 575 36.31 -14.02 1.31
CA ILE A 575 35.47 -13.88 2.50
C ILE A 575 35.06 -15.27 2.99
N ASP A 576 35.33 -15.53 4.27
CA ASP A 576 34.82 -16.70 4.99
C ASP A 576 33.31 -16.56 5.27
N VAL A 577 32.49 -16.92 4.29
CA VAL A 577 31.02 -16.91 4.41
C VAL A 577 30.52 -18.00 5.36
N GLU A 578 31.22 -19.14 5.46
CA GLU A 578 30.82 -20.26 6.31
C GLU A 578 31.00 -19.91 7.78
N GLY A 579 32.15 -19.35 8.16
CA GLY A 579 32.41 -18.88 9.52
C GLY A 579 31.45 -17.76 9.95
N ARG A 580 31.08 -16.86 9.02
CA ARG A 580 30.08 -15.81 9.28
C ARG A 580 28.67 -16.37 9.53
N CYS A 581 28.35 -17.51 8.93
CA CYS A 581 27.05 -18.17 9.07
C CYS A 581 26.99 -19.18 10.22
N ALA A 582 28.12 -19.64 10.76
CA ALA A 582 28.19 -20.76 11.70
C ALA A 582 27.27 -20.62 12.94
N ASP A 583 27.35 -19.49 13.67
CA ASP A 583 26.50 -19.25 14.86
C ASP A 583 25.02 -19.18 14.47
N PHE A 584 24.70 -18.55 13.33
CA PHE A 584 23.34 -18.49 12.83
C PHE A 584 22.80 -19.88 12.47
N SER A 585 23.56 -20.68 11.72
CA SER A 585 23.19 -22.04 11.32
C SER A 585 22.98 -22.94 12.52
N GLN A 586 23.84 -22.85 13.55
CA GLN A 586 23.69 -23.62 14.78
C GLN A 586 22.39 -23.25 15.52
N ARG A 587 22.11 -21.95 15.71
CA ARG A 587 20.87 -21.50 16.36
C ARG A 587 19.63 -21.85 15.53
N TYR A 588 19.72 -21.76 14.21
CA TYR A 588 18.64 -22.13 13.30
C TYR A 588 18.33 -23.62 13.42
N GLN A 589 19.36 -24.49 13.42
CA GLN A 589 19.20 -25.93 13.58
C GLN A 589 18.57 -26.29 14.94
N GLN A 590 18.97 -25.62 16.01
CA GLN A 590 18.34 -25.80 17.34
C GLN A 590 16.87 -25.40 17.35
N LEU A 591 16.48 -24.36 16.62
CA LEU A 591 15.11 -23.85 16.59
C LEU A 591 14.19 -24.61 15.63
N LYS A 592 14.70 -25.00 14.45
CA LYS A 592 13.91 -25.55 13.33
C LYS A 592 14.20 -27.02 13.02
N GLY A 593 15.22 -27.62 13.64
CA GLY A 593 15.56 -29.05 13.46
C GLY A 593 16.28 -29.38 12.15
N GLY A 594 16.59 -28.39 11.31
CA GLY A 594 17.26 -28.57 10.02
C GLY A 594 18.25 -27.43 9.72
N ALA A 595 19.04 -27.59 8.65
CA ALA A 595 19.94 -26.53 8.19
C ALA A 595 19.14 -25.38 7.56
N PRO A 596 19.58 -24.11 7.71
CA PRO A 596 18.98 -23.01 6.96
C PRO A 596 19.23 -23.20 5.46
N SER A 597 18.26 -22.79 4.64
CA SER A 597 18.41 -22.77 3.19
C SER A 597 19.48 -21.75 2.75
N VAL A 598 19.95 -21.90 1.50
CA VAL A 598 20.85 -20.92 0.86
C VAL A 598 20.21 -19.51 0.86
N GLU A 599 18.90 -19.41 0.60
CA GLU A 599 18.20 -18.13 0.60
C GLU A 599 18.14 -17.50 2.01
N CYS A 600 17.88 -18.31 3.04
CA CYS A 600 17.86 -17.86 4.43
C CYS A 600 19.25 -17.34 4.88
N LEU A 601 20.32 -18.03 4.52
CA LEU A 601 21.70 -17.61 4.77
C LEU A 601 22.08 -16.34 3.99
N THR A 602 21.68 -16.25 2.72
CA THR A 602 21.93 -15.07 1.89
C THR A 602 21.27 -13.84 2.49
N ARG A 603 20.00 -13.97 2.92
CA ARG A 603 19.26 -12.91 3.63
C ARG A 603 19.92 -12.48 4.93
N PHE A 604 20.45 -13.44 5.69
CA PHE A 604 21.17 -13.16 6.93
C PHE A 604 22.40 -12.29 6.66
N LEU A 605 23.26 -12.70 5.71
CA LEU A 605 24.47 -11.97 5.35
C LEU A 605 24.18 -10.60 4.72
N CYS A 606 23.12 -10.49 3.91
CA CYS A 606 22.72 -9.25 3.24
C CYS A 606 21.85 -8.32 4.12
N GLY A 607 21.56 -8.70 5.37
CA GLY A 607 20.78 -7.87 6.31
C GLY A 607 19.28 -7.82 6.02
N ILE A 608 18.76 -8.74 5.21
CA ILE A 608 17.35 -8.81 4.80
C ILE A 608 16.55 -9.49 5.90
N SER A 609 15.91 -8.69 6.76
CA SER A 609 15.16 -9.19 7.91
C SER A 609 13.98 -10.07 7.47
N VAL A 610 13.89 -11.30 7.99
CA VAL A 610 12.73 -12.22 7.84
C VAL A 610 12.21 -12.64 9.22
N PRO A 611 10.96 -13.13 9.35
CA PRO A 611 10.34 -13.38 10.65
C PRO A 611 11.17 -14.24 11.63
N VAL A 612 11.80 -15.32 11.15
CA VAL A 612 12.59 -16.23 11.99
C VAL A 612 13.78 -15.55 12.66
N PHE A 613 14.31 -14.46 12.09
CA PHE A 613 15.47 -13.74 12.61
C PHE A 613 15.20 -13.08 13.96
N THR A 614 13.96 -12.70 14.24
CA THR A 614 13.57 -12.11 15.53
C THR A 614 13.76 -13.12 16.67
N LYS A 615 13.28 -14.36 16.47
CA LYS A 615 13.40 -15.45 17.46
C LYS A 615 14.86 -15.87 17.67
N LEU A 616 15.66 -15.85 16.59
CA LEU A 616 17.08 -16.19 16.62
C LEU A 616 17.98 -15.04 17.12
N LYS A 617 17.41 -13.84 17.35
CA LYS A 617 18.14 -12.60 17.61
C LYS A 617 19.25 -12.36 16.58
N ALA A 618 18.96 -12.63 15.30
CA ALA A 618 19.97 -12.68 14.24
C ALA A 618 20.77 -11.37 14.12
N ARG A 619 20.14 -10.20 14.37
CA ARG A 619 20.80 -8.89 14.35
C ARG A 619 21.95 -8.74 15.36
N GLN A 620 22.02 -9.60 16.36
CA GLN A 620 23.10 -9.61 17.37
C GLN A 620 24.24 -10.56 16.97
N ILE A 621 24.07 -11.35 15.91
CA ILE A 621 25.08 -12.28 15.42
C ILE A 621 26.00 -11.49 14.48
N PRO A 622 27.35 -11.53 14.66
CA PRO A 622 28.29 -10.73 13.87
C PRO A 622 28.19 -10.89 12.34
N GLY A 623 27.72 -12.05 11.86
CA GLY A 623 27.53 -12.27 10.42
C GLY A 623 26.36 -11.51 9.80
N PHE A 624 25.40 -11.04 10.61
CA PHE A 624 24.20 -10.37 10.11
C PHE A 624 24.55 -9.05 9.43
N ALA A 625 24.01 -8.84 8.22
CA ALA A 625 24.25 -7.66 7.38
C ALA A 625 25.74 -7.43 7.03
N SER A 626 26.62 -8.40 7.29
CA SER A 626 28.06 -8.24 7.04
C SER A 626 28.45 -8.17 5.56
N LEU A 627 27.53 -8.54 4.66
CA LEU A 627 27.67 -8.44 3.21
C LEU A 627 26.55 -7.59 2.56
N GLU A 628 25.92 -6.67 3.30
CA GLU A 628 24.81 -5.83 2.79
C GLU A 628 25.19 -4.95 1.57
N ALA A 629 26.49 -4.66 1.40
CA ALA A 629 27.01 -3.90 0.26
C ALA A 629 27.15 -4.74 -1.03
N TYR A 630 27.13 -6.07 -0.92
CA TYR A 630 27.32 -6.97 -2.07
C TYR A 630 25.99 -7.24 -2.78
N PRO A 631 26.00 -7.48 -4.11
CA PRO A 631 24.82 -7.94 -4.82
C PRO A 631 24.31 -9.28 -4.27
N TYR A 632 23.01 -9.36 -3.98
CA TYR A 632 22.38 -10.55 -3.39
C TYR A 632 22.66 -11.83 -4.19
N GLY A 633 22.58 -11.75 -5.53
CA GLY A 633 22.82 -12.88 -6.42
C GLY A 633 24.24 -13.45 -6.32
N GLU A 634 25.24 -12.60 -6.12
CA GLU A 634 26.64 -13.03 -5.95
C GLU A 634 26.86 -13.70 -4.61
N VAL A 635 26.29 -13.14 -3.52
CA VAL A 635 26.34 -13.76 -2.19
C VAL A 635 25.63 -15.12 -2.21
N ARG A 636 24.48 -15.20 -2.88
CA ARG A 636 23.74 -16.47 -3.06
C ARG A 636 24.57 -17.50 -3.81
N ALA A 637 25.19 -17.11 -4.92
CA ALA A 637 26.04 -18.00 -5.71
C ALA A 637 27.24 -18.52 -4.92
N ARG A 638 27.81 -17.68 -4.03
CA ARG A 638 28.92 -18.05 -3.15
C ARG A 638 28.54 -19.06 -2.05
N LEU A 639 27.27 -19.09 -1.67
CA LEU A 639 26.70 -20.04 -0.69
C LEU A 639 26.15 -21.32 -1.34
N ALA A 640 25.91 -21.31 -2.65
CA ALA A 640 25.47 -22.48 -3.38
C ALA A 640 26.59 -23.55 -3.41
N PRO A 641 26.23 -24.84 -3.26
CA PRO A 641 27.19 -25.94 -3.22
C PRO A 641 27.92 -26.21 -4.54
#